data_AF-A0A7D6BQC1-F1
#
_entry.id   AF-A0A7D6BQC1-F1
#
_cell.length_a   1.000
_cell.length_b   1.000
_cell.length_c   1.000
_cell.angle_alpha   90.00
_cell.angle_beta   90.00
_cell.angle_gamma   90.00
#
_symmetry.space_group_name_H-M   'P 1'
#
loop_
_entity.id
_entity.type
_entity.pdbx_description
1 polymer ?
#
loop_
_entity_poly.entity_id
_entity_poly.type
_entity_poly.pdbx_seq_one_letter_code
_entity_poly.pdbx_strand_id
1 'polypeptide(L)'
;MKKTMLLLMLALLILGCCGIIWPGTKDEFEMIPKTANAVVILRPSSILGDTDLTPLFGSEVDYEIGQIERNTGIDLNKMDRLLIFLKFDSFTQQDATYYGFIAKGTIDKDKILENIREDNTVSELDYHNRVMYRISPVEMSANESYLSFIGDNVLVSGSKEAVEDSIDVDTGKADSITGRQNLTALYNKIGKDPIFVFLVESSPAIKREISTMGDQAPESLNLQVLSEVESLGLSIGKTGKNIDIRMIALTTDSTSAGLIVRVLEKAVSTARNMSQSGTSVGTLLAKISIKTDKNEVSVSISPTLDELETAYDELFTNVGITGSGWYTCNDVSSSPCDAYQGVYCDKFNPMDINVRQAAAEAISKHPGSYSANQILDIYDWVHQNIIYQNVPVNLTYEPYSPRETLLTKSGDCKNQAVLIASMIEAIGGSARILIIPECNHAFAEVYIGGNSTTNRFVNATFAHYSTAPEVHWHTSKNDTEIWFPLDTAGGSYPGNTIEKCWNVSQTFVLYNCNLNGWEWKAPDVTWMEYGPFKLYDKNEVIEPNTWIYFTYSVNTTKYDYCVYNIKLTSKARLFDWYVIPATDYNNFKNGYSYHYYYREEQLADTEYNFTMTNPDKFNVIIKNSNDYYPMTIVTTINERCYKK
;
A
#
# COMPACT_ATOMS: atom_id res chain seq x y z
N MET A 1 -8.25 11.59 0.31
CA MET A 1 -9.55 12.21 -0.03
C MET A 1 -9.73 12.48 -1.53
N LYS A 2 -9.00 13.41 -2.20
CA LYS A 2 -9.13 13.68 -3.66
C LYS A 2 -9.18 12.38 -4.51
N LYS A 3 -8.09 11.60 -4.50
CA LYS A 3 -8.03 10.27 -5.15
C LYS A 3 -9.04 9.28 -4.57
N THR A 4 -9.27 9.28 -3.26
CA THR A 4 -10.19 8.33 -2.58
C THR A 4 -11.63 8.43 -3.09
N MET A 5 -12.14 9.65 -3.32
CA MET A 5 -13.50 9.84 -3.86
C MET A 5 -13.61 9.37 -5.32
N LEU A 6 -12.54 9.58 -6.10
CA LEU A 6 -12.44 9.10 -7.48
C LEU A 6 -12.27 7.57 -7.55
N LEU A 7 -11.47 6.98 -6.66
CA LEU A 7 -11.27 5.53 -6.55
C LEU A 7 -12.51 4.81 -6.03
N LEU A 8 -13.33 5.44 -5.17
CA LEU A 8 -14.65 4.89 -4.84
C LEU A 8 -15.55 4.85 -6.09
N MET A 9 -15.47 5.86 -6.96
CA MET A 9 -16.21 5.88 -8.23
C MET A 9 -15.63 4.91 -9.27
N LEU A 10 -14.31 4.72 -9.36
CA LEU A 10 -13.67 3.77 -10.28
C LEU A 10 -13.75 2.31 -9.83
N ALA A 11 -13.66 2.03 -8.52
CA ALA A 11 -13.86 0.68 -7.98
C ALA A 11 -15.32 0.19 -8.17
N LEU A 12 -16.27 1.13 -8.22
CA LEU A 12 -17.65 0.85 -8.62
C LEU A 12 -17.83 0.69 -10.15
N LEU A 13 -16.80 0.89 -10.99
CA LEU A 13 -16.93 0.95 -12.45
C LEU A 13 -16.40 -0.25 -13.24
N ILE A 14 -16.01 -1.35 -12.58
CA ILE A 14 -15.32 -2.49 -13.21
C ILE A 14 -16.31 -3.42 -13.99
N LEU A 15 -17.42 -2.90 -14.57
CA LEU A 15 -18.52 -3.70 -15.18
C LEU A 15 -19.27 -3.05 -16.40
N GLY A 16 -18.60 -2.89 -17.56
CA GLY A 16 -19.15 -2.89 -18.96
C GLY A 16 -19.45 -1.55 -19.73
N CYS A 17 -19.06 -1.46 -21.04
CA CYS A 17 -19.37 -0.50 -22.19
C CYS A 17 -18.22 -0.53 -23.29
N CYS A 18 -18.03 0.15 -24.46
CA CYS A 18 -18.69 1.23 -25.27
C CYS A 18 -18.23 1.35 -26.80
N GLY A 19 -19.13 1.26 -27.82
CA GLY A 19 -19.11 1.83 -29.22
C GLY A 19 -20.34 1.64 -30.24
N ILE A 20 -21.22 2.65 -30.49
CA ILE A 20 -22.20 2.92 -31.65
C ILE A 20 -23.65 2.25 -31.67
N ILE A 21 -24.79 2.84 -32.16
CA ILE A 21 -25.66 4.05 -31.88
C ILE A 21 -26.93 4.14 -32.84
N TRP A 22 -28.15 4.51 -32.37
CA TRP A 22 -29.36 4.96 -33.17
C TRP A 22 -30.23 6.04 -32.43
N PRO A 23 -31.19 6.75 -33.08
CA PRO A 23 -31.89 7.91 -32.49
C PRO A 23 -33.27 7.63 -31.84
N GLY A 24 -33.56 8.27 -30.70
CA GLY A 24 -34.93 8.37 -30.13
C GLY A 24 -35.10 8.09 -28.64
N THR A 25 -34.01 7.97 -27.86
CA THR A 25 -34.08 7.55 -26.44
C THR A 25 -34.64 8.60 -25.47
N LYS A 26 -35.27 8.11 -24.40
CA LYS A 26 -35.66 8.88 -23.19
C LYS A 26 -34.44 9.55 -22.55
N ASP A 27 -34.68 10.47 -21.60
CA ASP A 27 -33.63 10.89 -20.67
C ASP A 27 -33.27 9.67 -19.79
N GLU A 28 -31.98 9.37 -19.69
CA GLU A 28 -31.46 8.25 -18.91
C GLU A 28 -31.69 8.39 -17.39
N PHE A 29 -31.99 9.58 -16.88
CA PHE A 29 -32.55 9.74 -15.54
C PHE A 29 -33.98 9.17 -15.45
N GLU A 30 -34.80 9.29 -16.51
CA GLU A 30 -36.13 8.68 -16.56
C GLU A 30 -36.06 7.15 -16.60
N MET A 31 -34.92 6.55 -16.95
CA MET A 31 -34.71 5.10 -16.98
C MET A 31 -34.38 4.50 -15.60
N ILE A 32 -34.05 5.33 -14.60
CA ILE A 32 -33.77 4.85 -13.24
C ILE A 32 -35.09 4.40 -12.58
N PRO A 33 -35.12 3.24 -11.89
CA PRO A 33 -36.28 2.78 -11.12
C PRO A 33 -36.66 3.67 -9.94
N LYS A 34 -37.97 3.83 -9.71
CA LYS A 34 -38.51 4.47 -8.49
C LYS A 34 -38.09 3.77 -7.19
N THR A 35 -37.67 2.51 -7.26
CA THR A 35 -37.09 1.75 -6.15
C THR A 35 -35.87 2.44 -5.54
N ALA A 36 -35.02 3.07 -6.37
CA ALA A 36 -33.86 3.84 -5.93
C ALA A 36 -34.26 5.11 -5.16
N ASN A 37 -33.46 5.48 -4.15
CA ASN A 37 -33.58 6.75 -3.43
C ASN A 37 -32.28 7.59 -3.45
N ALA A 38 -31.20 7.07 -4.03
CA ALA A 38 -29.98 7.83 -4.29
C ALA A 38 -29.47 7.63 -5.73
N VAL A 39 -28.93 8.68 -6.32
CA VAL A 39 -28.40 8.72 -7.70
C VAL A 39 -27.11 9.55 -7.75
N VAL A 40 -26.05 9.02 -8.36
CA VAL A 40 -24.89 9.77 -8.84
C VAL A 40 -25.02 9.93 -10.36
N ILE A 41 -24.65 11.08 -10.91
CA ILE A 41 -24.52 11.34 -12.34
C ILE A 41 -23.13 11.91 -12.60
N LEU A 42 -22.43 11.32 -13.56
CA LEU A 42 -21.08 11.66 -14.01
C LEU A 42 -21.12 11.98 -15.51
N ARG A 43 -20.22 12.86 -15.96
CA ARG A 43 -19.98 13.13 -17.39
C ARG A 43 -18.52 12.82 -17.75
N PRO A 44 -18.12 11.54 -17.91
CA PRO A 44 -16.69 11.19 -18.01
C PRO A 44 -15.96 11.91 -19.15
N SER A 45 -16.52 11.98 -20.36
CA SER A 45 -15.94 12.77 -21.47
C SER A 45 -15.66 14.25 -21.12
N SER A 46 -16.52 14.85 -20.31
CA SER A 46 -16.42 16.27 -19.88
C SER A 46 -15.47 16.47 -18.69
N ILE A 47 -15.05 15.39 -18.04
CA ILE A 47 -14.05 15.36 -16.96
C ILE A 47 -12.66 15.09 -17.55
N LEU A 48 -12.57 14.11 -18.46
CA LEU A 48 -11.32 13.63 -19.06
C LEU A 48 -10.83 14.52 -20.20
N GLY A 49 -11.75 15.11 -20.98
CA GLY A 49 -11.43 16.06 -22.03
C GLY A 49 -11.07 17.47 -21.53
N ASP A 50 -11.03 17.71 -20.21
CA ASP A 50 -10.79 19.03 -19.63
C ASP A 50 -9.38 19.14 -19.00
N THR A 51 -8.53 19.93 -19.66
CA THR A 51 -7.12 20.10 -19.31
C THR A 51 -6.88 20.84 -17.99
N ASP A 52 -7.85 21.61 -17.47
CA ASP A 52 -7.71 22.22 -16.15
C ASP A 52 -8.11 21.22 -15.04
N LEU A 53 -8.88 20.17 -15.36
CA LEU A 53 -9.26 19.12 -14.40
C LEU A 53 -8.24 17.97 -14.35
N THR A 54 -7.51 17.69 -15.44
CA THR A 54 -6.47 16.63 -15.47
C THR A 54 -5.52 16.64 -14.25
N PRO A 55 -5.02 17.79 -13.73
CA PRO A 55 -4.16 17.83 -12.55
C PRO A 55 -4.78 17.28 -11.26
N LEU A 56 -6.11 17.35 -11.09
CA LEU A 56 -6.81 16.78 -9.92
C LEU A 56 -6.75 15.25 -9.86
N PHE A 57 -6.62 14.62 -11.02
CA PHE A 57 -6.69 13.18 -11.20
C PHE A 57 -5.28 12.57 -11.27
N GLY A 58 -4.36 13.25 -11.95
CA GLY A 58 -2.96 12.84 -12.10
C GLY A 58 -2.77 11.71 -13.11
N SER A 59 -1.51 11.47 -13.50
CA SER A 59 -1.14 10.57 -14.60
C SER A 59 -1.45 9.08 -14.38
N GLU A 60 -1.82 8.67 -13.17
CA GLU A 60 -2.29 7.31 -12.89
C GLU A 60 -3.69 7.07 -13.47
N VAL A 61 -4.52 8.10 -13.56
CA VAL A 61 -5.92 7.94 -13.99
C VAL A 61 -6.00 7.60 -15.48
N ASP A 62 -5.07 8.08 -16.31
CA ASP A 62 -4.93 7.64 -17.71
C ASP A 62 -4.63 6.12 -17.82
N TYR A 63 -3.86 5.58 -16.87
CA TYR A 63 -3.55 4.15 -16.81
C TYR A 63 -4.77 3.33 -16.37
N GLU A 64 -5.49 3.78 -15.34
CA GLU A 64 -6.72 3.12 -14.85
C GLU A 64 -7.86 3.18 -15.87
N ILE A 65 -8.06 4.30 -16.56
CA ILE A 65 -9.00 4.41 -17.69
C ILE A 65 -8.59 3.45 -18.81
N GLY A 66 -7.29 3.32 -19.07
CA GLY A 66 -6.76 2.34 -20.00
C GLY A 66 -7.02 0.89 -19.58
N GLN A 67 -6.95 0.56 -18.27
CA GLN A 67 -7.33 -0.77 -17.77
C GLN A 67 -8.84 -1.00 -17.87
N ILE A 68 -9.64 0.01 -17.60
CA ILE A 68 -11.09 -0.03 -17.81
C ILE A 68 -11.40 -0.33 -19.29
N GLU A 69 -10.82 0.38 -20.27
CA GLU A 69 -11.06 0.08 -21.68
C GLU A 69 -10.59 -1.32 -22.09
N ARG A 70 -9.42 -1.77 -21.58
CA ARG A 70 -8.90 -3.12 -21.85
C ARG A 70 -9.80 -4.20 -21.28
N ASN A 71 -10.16 -4.13 -20.00
CA ASN A 71 -10.79 -5.24 -19.29
C ASN A 71 -12.30 -5.34 -19.55
N THR A 72 -12.95 -4.27 -20.02
CA THR A 72 -14.42 -4.20 -20.15
C THR A 72 -14.92 -3.70 -21.50
N GLY A 73 -14.03 -3.17 -22.34
CA GLY A 73 -14.35 -2.47 -23.58
C GLY A 73 -14.59 -0.96 -23.44
N ILE A 74 -14.73 -0.44 -22.21
CA ILE A 74 -15.21 0.91 -21.88
C ILE A 74 -14.18 1.98 -22.26
N ASP A 75 -14.37 2.69 -23.37
CA ASP A 75 -13.70 3.98 -23.53
C ASP A 75 -14.48 5.08 -22.79
N LEU A 76 -14.03 5.43 -21.58
CA LEU A 76 -14.63 6.49 -20.76
C LEU A 76 -14.66 7.86 -21.47
N ASN A 77 -13.78 8.12 -22.44
CA ASN A 77 -13.77 9.35 -23.23
C ASN A 77 -14.97 9.43 -24.21
N LYS A 78 -15.60 8.29 -24.53
CA LYS A 78 -16.79 8.18 -25.40
C LYS A 78 -18.12 8.08 -24.62
N MET A 79 -18.11 8.37 -23.31
CA MET A 79 -19.31 8.47 -22.46
C MET A 79 -19.86 9.88 -22.48
N ASP A 80 -21.11 10.06 -22.89
CA ASP A 80 -21.83 11.31 -22.63
C ASP A 80 -22.11 11.43 -21.13
N ARG A 81 -22.62 10.33 -20.54
CA ARG A 81 -23.07 10.23 -19.17
C ARG A 81 -22.92 8.83 -18.60
N LEU A 82 -22.75 8.79 -17.28
CA LEU A 82 -22.76 7.59 -16.46
C LEU A 82 -23.60 7.89 -15.22
N LEU A 83 -24.58 7.05 -14.92
CA LEU A 83 -25.44 7.19 -13.75
C LEU A 83 -25.24 5.96 -12.85
N ILE A 84 -25.15 6.19 -11.55
CA ILE A 84 -25.16 5.13 -10.53
C ILE A 84 -26.42 5.35 -9.71
N PHE A 85 -27.23 4.32 -9.51
CA PHE A 85 -28.43 4.40 -8.68
C PHE A 85 -28.45 3.27 -7.65
N LEU A 86 -28.95 3.55 -6.46
CA LEU A 86 -29.00 2.58 -5.36
C LEU A 86 -30.16 2.82 -4.41
N LYS A 87 -30.44 1.79 -3.60
CA LYS A 87 -31.26 1.92 -2.39
C LYS A 87 -30.34 2.11 -1.19
N PHE A 88 -30.36 3.30 -0.62
CA PHE A 88 -29.48 3.77 0.44
C PHE A 88 -30.30 3.97 1.72
N ASP A 89 -30.26 3.00 2.63
CA ASP A 89 -31.06 3.03 3.86
C ASP A 89 -30.31 3.66 5.05
N SER A 90 -28.98 3.52 5.19
CA SER A 90 -28.16 4.18 6.23
C SER A 90 -26.75 4.54 5.75
N PHE A 91 -26.08 5.47 6.43
CA PHE A 91 -24.66 5.80 6.16
C PHE A 91 -23.69 4.69 6.59
N THR A 92 -24.16 3.77 7.43
CA THR A 92 -23.40 2.69 8.07
C THR A 92 -23.45 1.36 7.31
N GLN A 93 -24.26 1.26 6.27
CA GLN A 93 -24.45 0.03 5.48
C GLN A 93 -23.33 -0.14 4.45
N GLN A 94 -22.46 -1.13 4.66
CA GLN A 94 -21.38 -1.48 3.72
C GLN A 94 -21.89 -2.24 2.48
N ASP A 95 -22.87 -3.13 2.66
CA ASP A 95 -23.43 -3.95 1.57
C ASP A 95 -24.76 -3.38 1.04
N ALA A 96 -24.71 -2.67 -0.09
CA ALA A 96 -25.91 -2.30 -0.84
C ALA A 96 -26.36 -3.46 -1.75
N THR A 97 -27.47 -4.14 -1.40
CA THR A 97 -27.98 -5.27 -2.21
C THR A 97 -28.68 -4.81 -3.50
N TYR A 98 -29.22 -3.59 -3.52
CA TYR A 98 -29.86 -2.97 -4.67
C TYR A 98 -28.99 -1.81 -5.16
N TYR A 99 -28.25 -2.06 -6.25
CA TYR A 99 -27.38 -1.10 -6.93
C TYR A 99 -27.43 -1.34 -8.44
N GLY A 100 -27.35 -0.27 -9.21
CA GLY A 100 -27.31 -0.34 -10.66
C GLY A 100 -26.61 0.86 -11.29
N PHE A 101 -26.24 0.68 -12.55
CA PHE A 101 -25.50 1.61 -13.37
C PHE A 101 -26.24 1.80 -14.69
N ILE A 102 -26.32 3.03 -15.20
CA ILE A 102 -26.79 3.33 -16.55
C ILE A 102 -25.68 4.11 -17.25
N ALA A 103 -24.99 3.47 -18.19
CA ALA A 103 -23.98 4.12 -19.01
C ALA A 103 -24.59 4.52 -20.37
N LYS A 104 -24.35 5.78 -20.78
CA LYS A 104 -24.86 6.34 -22.03
C LYS A 104 -23.74 6.99 -22.84
N GLY A 105 -23.67 6.58 -24.09
CA GLY A 105 -22.66 7.03 -25.04
C GLY A 105 -22.65 6.13 -26.26
N THR A 106 -21.47 5.91 -26.82
CA THR A 106 -21.27 5.05 -27.99
C THR A 106 -21.22 3.60 -27.46
N ILE A 107 -22.12 2.61 -27.72
CA ILE A 107 -22.11 1.24 -27.08
C ILE A 107 -21.92 0.03 -28.04
N ASP A 108 -20.92 -0.83 -27.77
CA ASP A 108 -20.37 -1.89 -28.65
C ASP A 108 -20.53 -3.20 -27.91
N LYS A 109 -21.71 -3.79 -28.13
CA LYS A 109 -22.15 -4.99 -27.44
C LYS A 109 -21.16 -6.15 -27.60
N ASP A 110 -20.54 -6.30 -28.77
CA ASP A 110 -19.75 -7.48 -29.08
C ASP A 110 -18.37 -7.41 -28.42
N LYS A 111 -17.67 -6.26 -28.48
CA LYS A 111 -16.42 -6.05 -27.72
C LYS A 111 -16.61 -6.24 -26.21
N ILE A 112 -17.72 -5.74 -25.65
CA ILE A 112 -18.03 -5.90 -24.21
C ILE A 112 -18.19 -7.38 -23.86
N LEU A 113 -18.96 -8.11 -24.65
CA LEU A 113 -19.25 -9.52 -24.40
C LEU A 113 -18.09 -10.46 -24.81
N GLU A 114 -17.11 -9.97 -25.56
CA GLU A 114 -15.82 -10.63 -25.76
C GLU A 114 -14.98 -10.49 -24.50
N ASN A 115 -14.63 -9.27 -24.10
CA ASN A 115 -13.74 -9.00 -22.97
C ASN A 115 -14.27 -9.58 -21.64
N ILE A 116 -15.57 -9.44 -21.34
CA ILE A 116 -16.14 -10.00 -20.09
C ILE A 116 -16.04 -11.54 -20.07
N ARG A 117 -16.06 -12.22 -21.23
CA ARG A 117 -15.94 -13.69 -21.32
C ARG A 117 -14.52 -14.21 -21.16
N GLU A 118 -13.49 -13.36 -21.15
CA GLU A 118 -12.11 -13.81 -20.90
C GLU A 118 -11.96 -14.33 -19.47
N ASP A 119 -12.51 -13.60 -18.49
CA ASP A 119 -12.40 -13.91 -17.05
C ASP A 119 -13.70 -14.39 -16.37
N ASN A 120 -14.84 -14.42 -17.06
CA ASN A 120 -16.15 -14.73 -16.44
C ASN A 120 -17.00 -15.73 -17.22
N THR A 121 -17.82 -16.49 -16.49
CA THR A 121 -18.90 -17.28 -17.10
C THR A 121 -20.10 -16.37 -17.40
N VAL A 122 -20.35 -16.10 -18.68
CA VAL A 122 -21.48 -15.29 -19.14
C VAL A 122 -22.62 -16.18 -19.66
N SER A 123 -23.83 -15.98 -19.16
CA SER A 123 -25.03 -16.70 -19.59
C SER A 123 -26.17 -15.75 -19.97
N GLU A 124 -26.90 -16.08 -21.04
CA GLU A 124 -28.03 -15.27 -21.53
C GLU A 124 -29.36 -15.69 -20.86
N LEU A 125 -30.17 -14.70 -20.51
CA LEU A 125 -31.49 -14.82 -19.92
C LEU A 125 -32.46 -13.94 -20.73
N ASP A 126 -33.60 -14.47 -21.17
CA ASP A 126 -34.69 -13.61 -21.65
C ASP A 126 -35.45 -13.03 -20.46
N TYR A 127 -35.51 -11.71 -20.39
CA TYR A 127 -36.37 -10.97 -19.48
C TYR A 127 -37.20 -9.99 -20.29
N HIS A 128 -38.50 -10.28 -20.42
CA HIS A 128 -39.46 -9.39 -21.07
C HIS A 128 -39.14 -9.02 -22.54
N ASN A 129 -38.58 -9.96 -23.31
CA ASN A 129 -38.06 -9.76 -24.69
C ASN A 129 -36.80 -8.88 -24.76
N ARG A 130 -36.06 -8.73 -23.65
CA ARG A 130 -34.69 -8.19 -23.61
C ARG A 130 -33.74 -9.32 -23.20
N VAL A 131 -32.59 -9.41 -23.85
CA VAL A 131 -31.52 -10.31 -23.43
C VAL A 131 -30.75 -9.66 -22.28
N MET A 132 -30.87 -10.24 -21.09
CA MET A 132 -30.05 -9.93 -19.93
C MET A 132 -28.92 -10.96 -19.83
N TYR A 133 -27.71 -10.48 -19.57
CA TYR A 133 -26.51 -11.27 -19.40
C TYR A 133 -26.22 -11.41 -17.91
N ARG A 134 -26.18 -12.64 -17.40
CA ARG A 134 -25.73 -12.98 -16.05
C ARG A 134 -24.25 -13.31 -16.10
N ILE A 135 -23.47 -12.58 -15.32
CA ILE A 135 -22.01 -12.66 -15.24
C ILE A 135 -21.67 -13.31 -13.89
N SER A 136 -21.18 -14.54 -13.94
CA SER A 136 -20.69 -15.28 -12.77
C SER A 136 -19.15 -15.28 -12.82
N PRO A 137 -18.47 -14.65 -11.84
CA PRO A 137 -17.02 -14.60 -11.78
C PRO A 137 -16.42 -15.99 -11.53
N VAL A 138 -15.21 -16.23 -12.04
CA VAL A 138 -14.51 -17.52 -11.89
C VAL A 138 -13.97 -17.73 -10.45
N GLU A 139 -13.68 -16.64 -9.72
CA GLU A 139 -13.31 -16.70 -8.31
C GLU A 139 -14.55 -16.61 -7.38
N MET A 140 -14.61 -17.50 -6.38
CA MET A 140 -15.79 -17.76 -5.54
C MET A 140 -16.13 -16.67 -4.49
N SER A 141 -15.55 -15.47 -4.60
CA SER A 141 -15.62 -14.40 -3.59
C SER A 141 -16.49 -13.21 -3.98
N ALA A 142 -16.87 -13.06 -5.25
CA ALA A 142 -17.62 -11.91 -5.76
C ALA A 142 -19.09 -12.24 -6.06
N ASN A 143 -19.97 -11.26 -5.83
CA ASN A 143 -21.40 -11.38 -6.12
C ASN A 143 -21.67 -11.44 -7.63
N GLU A 144 -22.74 -12.13 -8.04
CA GLU A 144 -23.17 -12.15 -9.43
C GLU A 144 -23.63 -10.76 -9.89
N SER A 145 -23.18 -10.36 -11.08
CA SER A 145 -23.63 -9.13 -11.73
C SER A 145 -24.47 -9.43 -12.97
N TYR A 146 -25.34 -8.50 -13.31
CA TYR A 146 -26.31 -8.60 -14.39
C TYR A 146 -26.15 -7.39 -15.32
N LEU A 147 -26.37 -7.60 -16.62
CA LEU A 147 -26.05 -6.63 -17.66
C LEU A 147 -27.10 -6.67 -18.78
N SER A 148 -27.56 -5.53 -19.30
CA SER A 148 -28.57 -5.47 -20.36
C SER A 148 -28.40 -4.26 -21.29
N PHE A 149 -28.60 -4.47 -22.58
CA PHE A 149 -28.43 -3.46 -23.63
C PHE A 149 -29.79 -2.88 -24.04
N ILE A 150 -30.05 -1.64 -23.66
CA ILE A 150 -31.31 -0.94 -23.94
C ILE A 150 -31.15 -0.10 -25.21
N GLY A 151 -31.08 -0.83 -26.34
CA GLY A 151 -30.71 -0.27 -27.64
C GLY A 151 -29.20 -0.07 -27.76
N ASP A 152 -28.81 0.72 -28.75
CA ASP A 152 -27.42 0.78 -29.26
C ASP A 152 -26.55 1.82 -28.53
N ASN A 153 -27.10 2.51 -27.53
CA ASN A 153 -26.44 3.63 -26.86
C ASN A 153 -26.74 3.78 -25.36
N VAL A 154 -27.46 2.81 -24.76
CA VAL A 154 -27.63 2.70 -23.31
C VAL A 154 -27.38 1.27 -22.83
N LEU A 155 -26.53 1.14 -21.81
CA LEU A 155 -26.23 -0.10 -21.10
C LEU A 155 -26.69 0.05 -19.65
N VAL A 156 -27.32 -1.00 -19.13
CA VAL A 156 -27.63 -1.13 -17.70
C VAL A 156 -26.81 -2.28 -17.12
N SER A 157 -26.19 -2.07 -15.96
CA SER A 157 -25.36 -3.03 -15.24
C SER A 157 -25.72 -3.00 -13.75
N GLY A 158 -25.50 -4.07 -12.98
CA GLY A 158 -25.69 -4.05 -11.51
C GLY A 158 -26.20 -5.35 -10.89
N SER A 159 -26.90 -5.24 -9.75
CA SER A 159 -27.61 -6.37 -9.15
C SER A 159 -28.84 -6.75 -9.99
N LYS A 160 -29.26 -8.02 -9.92
CA LYS A 160 -30.35 -8.56 -10.75
C LYS A 160 -31.60 -7.69 -10.72
N GLU A 161 -32.04 -7.34 -9.50
CA GLU A 161 -33.26 -6.57 -9.24
C GLU A 161 -33.19 -5.17 -9.87
N ALA A 162 -32.02 -4.52 -9.84
CA ALA A 162 -31.82 -3.19 -10.43
C ALA A 162 -31.86 -3.22 -11.97
N VAL A 163 -31.35 -4.29 -12.60
CA VAL A 163 -31.37 -4.47 -14.05
C VAL A 163 -32.78 -4.85 -14.54
N GLU A 164 -33.47 -5.76 -13.83
CA GLU A 164 -34.85 -6.14 -14.11
C GLU A 164 -35.80 -4.93 -13.97
N ASP A 165 -35.73 -4.19 -12.86
CA ASP A 165 -36.52 -2.95 -12.67
C ASP A 165 -36.27 -1.92 -13.79
N SER A 166 -35.02 -1.76 -14.25
CA SER A 166 -34.67 -0.78 -15.29
C SER A 166 -35.23 -1.17 -16.66
N ILE A 167 -35.25 -2.47 -16.98
CA ILE A 167 -35.95 -2.99 -18.17
C ILE A 167 -37.46 -2.74 -18.07
N ASP A 168 -38.03 -2.84 -16.87
CA ASP A 168 -39.45 -2.58 -16.66
C ASP A 168 -39.80 -1.08 -16.71
N VAL A 169 -38.89 -0.17 -16.34
CA VAL A 169 -39.06 1.27 -16.60
C VAL A 169 -38.92 1.62 -18.08
N ASP A 170 -37.97 1.01 -18.79
CA ASP A 170 -37.83 1.17 -20.24
C ASP A 170 -39.10 0.72 -20.97
N THR A 171 -39.57 -0.50 -20.68
CA THR A 171 -40.75 -1.10 -21.32
C THR A 171 -42.10 -0.59 -20.79
N GLY A 172 -42.11 0.32 -19.81
CA GLY A 172 -43.32 0.99 -19.32
C GLY A 172 -44.19 0.14 -18.38
N LYS A 173 -43.58 -0.83 -17.69
CA LYS A 173 -44.20 -1.71 -16.69
C LYS A 173 -43.99 -1.25 -15.25
N ALA A 174 -42.88 -0.57 -14.97
CA ALA A 174 -42.54 -0.01 -13.67
C ALA A 174 -42.50 1.53 -13.68
N ASP A 175 -42.69 2.13 -12.52
CA ASP A 175 -42.52 3.58 -12.35
C ASP A 175 -41.03 3.98 -12.42
N SER A 176 -40.76 5.00 -13.24
CA SER A 176 -39.52 5.77 -13.25
C SER A 176 -39.29 6.53 -11.94
N ILE A 177 -38.03 6.85 -11.63
CA ILE A 177 -37.63 7.76 -10.54
C ILE A 177 -38.26 9.17 -10.68
N THR A 178 -38.79 9.53 -11.85
CA THR A 178 -39.64 10.73 -12.03
C THR A 178 -40.89 10.72 -11.12
N GLY A 179 -41.31 9.54 -10.66
CA GLY A 179 -42.33 9.37 -9.61
C GLY A 179 -41.87 9.75 -8.20
N ARG A 180 -40.58 10.04 -7.98
CA ARG A 180 -40.04 10.64 -6.74
C ARG A 180 -39.95 12.16 -6.92
N GLN A 181 -40.96 12.87 -6.42
CA GLN A 181 -41.11 14.31 -6.65
C GLN A 181 -39.91 15.12 -6.16
N ASN A 182 -39.36 14.79 -4.99
CA ASN A 182 -38.22 15.49 -4.39
C ASN A 182 -36.93 15.33 -5.22
N LEU A 183 -36.54 14.10 -5.59
CA LEU A 183 -35.37 13.84 -6.45
C LEU A 183 -35.52 14.49 -7.83
N THR A 184 -36.73 14.45 -8.39
CA THR A 184 -37.06 15.06 -9.69
C THR A 184 -37.00 16.59 -9.63
N ALA A 185 -37.46 17.19 -8.53
CA ALA A 185 -37.34 18.63 -8.30
C ALA A 185 -35.87 19.06 -8.16
N LEU A 186 -35.04 18.27 -7.46
CA LEU A 186 -33.59 18.51 -7.36
C LEU A 186 -32.89 18.41 -8.71
N TYR A 187 -33.11 17.34 -9.49
CA TYR A 187 -32.53 17.17 -10.84
C TYR A 187 -32.87 18.35 -11.75
N ASN A 188 -34.14 18.78 -11.77
CA ASN A 188 -34.58 19.94 -12.56
C ASN A 188 -34.02 21.28 -12.07
N LYS A 189 -33.71 21.45 -10.78
CA LYS A 189 -33.10 22.65 -10.20
C LYS A 189 -31.58 22.72 -10.37
N ILE A 190 -30.92 21.56 -10.41
CA ILE A 190 -29.48 21.42 -10.67
C ILE A 190 -29.17 21.55 -12.16
N GLY A 191 -30.04 21.02 -13.02
CA GLY A 191 -29.87 21.02 -14.47
C GLY A 191 -29.02 19.85 -14.98
N LYS A 192 -28.80 19.82 -16.30
CA LYS A 192 -28.22 18.67 -17.00
C LYS A 192 -26.72 18.79 -17.29
N ASP A 193 -26.17 19.99 -17.16
CA ASP A 193 -24.81 20.32 -17.58
C ASP A 193 -23.67 20.05 -16.58
N PRO A 194 -23.86 19.99 -15.24
CA PRO A 194 -22.77 19.70 -14.30
C PRO A 194 -21.98 18.42 -14.63
N ILE A 195 -20.68 18.43 -14.37
CA ILE A 195 -19.79 17.27 -14.56
C ILE A 195 -20.04 16.17 -13.52
N PHE A 196 -20.53 16.57 -12.34
CA PHE A 196 -20.96 15.70 -11.26
C PHE A 196 -22.30 16.16 -10.70
N VAL A 197 -23.20 15.21 -10.43
CA VAL A 197 -24.39 15.41 -9.60
C VAL A 197 -24.52 14.22 -8.64
N PHE A 198 -24.94 14.47 -7.40
CA PHE A 198 -25.42 13.47 -6.45
C PHE A 198 -26.78 13.92 -5.91
N LEU A 199 -27.74 13.00 -5.87
CA LEU A 199 -29.10 13.21 -5.38
C LEU A 199 -29.41 12.11 -4.36
N VAL A 200 -30.00 12.44 -3.22
CA VAL A 200 -30.46 11.46 -2.22
C VAL A 200 -31.74 11.93 -1.52
N GLU A 201 -32.65 10.99 -1.27
CA GLU A 201 -33.87 11.20 -0.46
C GLU A 201 -33.70 10.50 0.89
N SER A 202 -33.83 11.29 1.97
CA SER A 202 -33.45 10.93 3.33
C SER A 202 -34.36 9.84 3.91
N SER A 203 -33.81 8.63 4.08
CA SER A 203 -34.51 7.55 4.79
C SER A 203 -34.82 7.93 6.25
N PRO A 204 -35.80 7.28 6.90
CA PRO A 204 -36.02 7.45 8.34
C PRO A 204 -34.84 7.03 9.22
N ALA A 205 -33.90 6.21 8.71
CA ALA A 205 -32.68 5.86 9.43
C ALA A 205 -31.59 6.94 9.25
N ILE A 206 -31.39 7.43 8.03
CA ILE A 206 -30.54 8.59 7.71
C ILE A 206 -30.92 9.80 8.57
N LYS A 207 -32.22 10.11 8.70
CA LYS A 207 -32.71 11.19 9.58
C LYS A 207 -32.39 10.97 11.06
N ARG A 208 -32.34 9.71 11.54
CA ARG A 208 -31.92 9.39 12.92
C ARG A 208 -30.40 9.52 13.09
N GLU A 209 -29.61 9.01 12.15
CA GLU A 209 -28.15 9.13 12.16
C GLU A 209 -27.73 10.62 12.16
N ILE A 210 -28.37 11.46 11.32
CA ILE A 210 -28.17 12.92 11.33
C ILE A 210 -28.55 13.55 12.69
N SER A 211 -29.65 13.12 13.31
CA SER A 211 -30.03 13.61 14.64
C SER A 211 -28.98 13.25 15.70
N THR A 212 -28.47 12.01 15.70
CA THR A 212 -27.45 11.55 16.65
C THR A 212 -26.09 12.21 16.43
N MET A 213 -25.72 12.50 15.17
CA MET A 213 -24.57 13.38 14.89
C MET A 213 -24.82 14.81 15.41
N GLY A 214 -26.07 15.27 15.36
CA GLY A 214 -26.49 16.56 15.92
C GLY A 214 -26.36 16.65 17.44
N ASP A 215 -26.55 15.55 18.16
CA ASP A 215 -26.36 15.45 19.62
C ASP A 215 -24.87 15.55 20.03
N GLN A 216 -23.94 15.31 19.11
CA GLN A 216 -22.49 15.43 19.32
C GLN A 216 -21.91 16.78 18.87
N ALA A 217 -22.72 17.64 18.26
CA ALA A 217 -22.29 18.97 17.85
C ALA A 217 -22.04 19.88 19.07
N PRO A 218 -21.13 20.86 18.98
CA PRO A 218 -21.01 21.89 20.02
C PRO A 218 -22.35 22.61 20.22
N GLU A 219 -22.74 22.90 21.48
CA GLU A 219 -24.02 23.57 21.82
C GLU A 219 -24.28 24.88 21.06
N SER A 220 -23.24 25.50 20.51
CA SER A 220 -23.32 26.68 19.65
C SER A 220 -23.94 26.41 18.27
N LEU A 221 -23.97 25.16 17.79
CA LEU A 221 -24.49 24.75 16.48
C LEU A 221 -25.55 23.65 16.67
N ASN A 222 -26.82 24.01 16.67
CA ASN A 222 -27.92 23.04 16.66
C ASN A 222 -27.98 22.35 15.28
N LEU A 223 -27.26 21.24 15.11
CA LEU A 223 -27.25 20.46 13.88
C LEU A 223 -28.42 19.45 13.79
N GLN A 224 -29.19 19.22 14.87
CA GLN A 224 -30.36 18.31 14.86
C GLN A 224 -31.38 18.72 13.78
N VAL A 225 -31.49 20.03 13.48
CA VAL A 225 -32.38 20.57 12.45
C VAL A 225 -32.08 20.05 11.04
N LEU A 226 -30.89 19.50 10.79
CA LEU A 226 -30.57 18.86 9.51
C LEU A 226 -31.39 17.57 9.26
N SER A 227 -31.99 16.98 10.29
CA SER A 227 -32.94 15.85 10.14
C SER A 227 -34.25 16.25 9.42
N GLU A 228 -34.55 17.56 9.33
CA GLU A 228 -35.67 18.10 8.55
C GLU A 228 -35.43 18.10 7.03
N VAL A 229 -34.20 17.81 6.57
CA VAL A 229 -33.89 17.64 5.15
C VAL A 229 -34.54 16.35 4.62
N GLU A 230 -35.50 16.49 3.71
CA GLU A 230 -36.14 15.35 3.03
C GLU A 230 -35.31 14.84 1.86
N SER A 231 -34.60 15.72 1.17
CA SER A 231 -33.70 15.33 0.09
C SER A 231 -32.58 16.34 -0.10
N LEU A 232 -31.44 15.83 -0.57
CA LEU A 232 -30.21 16.58 -0.78
C LEU A 232 -29.71 16.36 -2.22
N GLY A 233 -29.47 17.45 -2.92
CA GLY A 233 -28.75 17.48 -4.19
C GLY A 233 -27.41 18.18 -4.00
N LEU A 234 -26.35 17.62 -4.55
CA LEU A 234 -25.03 18.22 -4.70
C LEU A 234 -24.67 18.20 -6.18
N SER A 235 -24.06 19.26 -6.71
CA SER A 235 -23.50 19.28 -8.04
C SER A 235 -22.18 20.03 -8.08
N ILE A 236 -21.34 19.63 -9.05
CA ILE A 236 -20.10 20.31 -9.41
C ILE A 236 -20.15 20.56 -10.91
N GLY A 237 -20.13 21.83 -11.30
CA GLY A 237 -19.94 22.28 -12.68
C GLY A 237 -18.59 22.97 -12.85
N LYS A 238 -18.34 23.48 -14.06
CA LYS A 238 -17.17 24.31 -14.36
C LYS A 238 -17.56 25.45 -15.29
N THR A 239 -17.20 26.68 -14.95
CA THR A 239 -17.44 27.89 -15.76
C THR A 239 -16.14 28.67 -15.92
N GLY A 240 -15.53 28.62 -17.11
CA GLY A 240 -14.19 29.18 -17.32
C GLY A 240 -13.18 28.46 -16.42
N LYS A 241 -12.46 29.19 -15.57
CA LYS A 241 -11.54 28.60 -14.57
C LYS A 241 -12.19 28.25 -13.22
N ASN A 242 -13.47 28.55 -13.04
CA ASN A 242 -14.15 28.34 -11.77
C ASN A 242 -14.81 26.95 -11.70
N ILE A 243 -14.74 26.32 -10.52
CA ILE A 243 -15.45 25.08 -10.19
C ILE A 243 -16.74 25.45 -9.46
N ASP A 244 -17.89 25.31 -10.11
CA ASP A 244 -19.18 25.72 -9.54
C ASP A 244 -19.77 24.61 -8.67
N ILE A 245 -19.49 24.65 -7.36
CA ILE A 245 -20.03 23.70 -6.39
C ILE A 245 -21.35 24.25 -5.84
N ARG A 246 -22.44 23.49 -6.00
CA ARG A 246 -23.76 23.84 -5.47
C ARG A 246 -24.38 22.67 -4.71
N MET A 247 -24.89 22.96 -3.52
CA MET A 247 -25.75 22.08 -2.74
C MET A 247 -27.17 22.67 -2.70
N ILE A 248 -28.19 21.83 -2.81
CA ILE A 248 -29.61 22.19 -2.67
C ILE A 248 -30.25 21.15 -1.75
N ALA A 249 -30.85 21.59 -0.65
CA ALA A 249 -31.63 20.74 0.25
C ALA A 249 -33.11 21.14 0.17
N LEU A 250 -34.00 20.15 0.07
CA LEU A 250 -35.44 20.33 0.24
C LEU A 250 -35.84 19.88 1.64
N THR A 251 -36.60 20.71 2.35
CA THR A 251 -37.01 20.50 3.74
C THR A 251 -38.51 20.28 3.87
N THR A 252 -38.92 19.74 5.01
CA THR A 252 -40.33 19.55 5.43
C THR A 252 -41.18 20.81 5.27
N ASP A 253 -40.70 21.95 5.78
CA ASP A 253 -41.32 23.27 5.55
C ASP A 253 -40.30 24.42 5.51
N SER A 254 -40.79 25.65 5.30
CA SER A 254 -39.97 26.86 5.20
C SER A 254 -39.41 27.40 6.52
N THR A 255 -39.98 26.98 7.65
CA THR A 255 -39.42 27.20 8.99
C THR A 255 -38.15 26.38 9.15
N SER A 256 -38.20 25.09 8.78
CA SER A 256 -37.04 24.20 8.78
C SER A 256 -35.92 24.74 7.90
N ALA A 257 -36.22 25.16 6.67
CA ALA A 257 -35.26 25.82 5.78
C ALA A 257 -34.65 27.09 6.41
N GLY A 258 -35.48 27.97 6.97
CA GLY A 258 -35.03 29.20 7.62
C GLY A 258 -34.19 28.99 8.89
N LEU A 259 -34.36 27.86 9.58
CA LEU A 259 -33.51 27.46 10.71
C LEU A 259 -32.17 26.88 10.22
N ILE A 260 -32.18 26.01 9.20
CA ILE A 260 -30.96 25.45 8.59
C ILE A 260 -30.06 26.56 8.04
N VAL A 261 -30.63 27.57 7.34
CA VAL A 261 -29.86 28.74 6.87
C VAL A 261 -29.10 29.42 8.01
N ARG A 262 -29.77 29.70 9.13
CA ARG A 262 -29.12 30.37 10.30
C ARG A 262 -28.01 29.53 10.90
N VAL A 263 -28.16 28.21 10.93
CA VAL A 263 -27.14 27.28 11.43
C VAL A 263 -25.92 27.26 10.49
N LEU A 264 -26.15 27.23 9.17
CA LEU A 264 -25.09 27.29 8.16
C LEU A 264 -24.38 28.66 8.15
N GLU A 265 -25.11 29.77 8.23
CA GLU A 265 -24.54 31.12 8.35
C GLU A 265 -23.70 31.28 9.61
N LYS A 266 -24.15 30.70 10.74
CA LYS A 266 -23.40 30.67 12.00
C LYS A 266 -22.14 29.81 11.86
N ALA A 267 -22.24 28.61 11.29
CA ALA A 267 -21.08 27.75 11.06
C ALA A 267 -20.03 28.41 10.15
N VAL A 268 -20.44 29.00 9.04
CA VAL A 268 -19.55 29.71 8.10
C VAL A 268 -18.94 30.95 8.75
N SER A 269 -19.69 31.74 9.53
CA SER A 269 -19.12 32.91 10.23
C SER A 269 -18.18 32.53 11.38
N THR A 270 -18.47 31.46 12.13
CA THR A 270 -17.53 30.89 13.10
C THR A 270 -16.25 30.40 12.40
N ALA A 271 -16.35 29.67 11.30
CA ALA A 271 -15.19 29.21 10.53
C ALA A 271 -14.35 30.39 9.99
N ARG A 272 -14.99 31.44 9.46
CA ARG A 272 -14.30 32.67 9.00
C ARG A 272 -13.55 33.39 10.13
N ASN A 273 -14.05 33.31 11.36
CA ASN A 273 -13.40 33.91 12.53
C ASN A 273 -12.26 33.03 13.10
N MET A 274 -12.23 31.73 12.76
CA MET A 274 -11.17 30.81 13.14
C MET A 274 -10.03 30.76 12.10
N SER A 275 -10.36 30.87 10.81
CA SER A 275 -9.36 31.17 9.77
C SER A 275 -8.78 32.56 9.98
N GLN A 276 -7.46 32.73 9.92
CA GLN A 276 -6.86 34.06 10.02
C GLN A 276 -7.28 34.94 8.84
N SER A 277 -7.48 36.24 9.08
CA SER A 277 -7.94 37.15 8.04
C SER A 277 -6.87 37.32 6.95
N GLY A 278 -7.17 36.87 5.73
CA GLY A 278 -6.26 36.93 4.58
C GLY A 278 -5.66 35.58 4.16
N THR A 279 -6.02 34.46 4.82
CA THR A 279 -5.60 33.13 4.34
C THR A 279 -6.47 32.64 3.18
N SER A 280 -6.04 31.56 2.50
CA SER A 280 -6.77 30.98 1.39
C SER A 280 -8.07 30.32 1.84
N VAL A 281 -8.07 29.68 3.01
CA VAL A 281 -9.28 29.13 3.65
C VAL A 281 -10.28 30.24 3.97
N GLY A 282 -9.83 31.35 4.57
CA GLY A 282 -10.68 32.51 4.82
C GLY A 282 -11.26 33.10 3.52
N THR A 283 -10.49 33.08 2.44
CA THR A 283 -10.91 33.53 1.10
C THR A 283 -11.98 32.62 0.48
N LEU A 284 -11.83 31.29 0.57
CA LEU A 284 -12.87 30.35 0.15
C LEU A 284 -14.15 30.52 0.97
N LEU A 285 -14.02 30.57 2.31
CA LEU A 285 -15.17 30.74 3.20
C LEU A 285 -15.93 32.04 2.91
N ALA A 286 -15.25 33.11 2.46
CA ALA A 286 -15.87 34.36 2.04
C ALA A 286 -16.71 34.23 0.75
N LYS A 287 -16.37 33.30 -0.16
CA LYS A 287 -17.13 33.04 -1.40
C LYS A 287 -18.41 32.21 -1.21
N ILE A 288 -18.60 31.58 -0.04
CA ILE A 288 -19.80 30.77 0.24
C ILE A 288 -21.04 31.68 0.30
N SER A 289 -22.01 31.39 -0.56
CA SER A 289 -23.33 32.02 -0.60
C SER A 289 -24.40 31.00 -0.18
N ILE A 290 -25.13 31.31 0.89
CA ILE A 290 -26.28 30.56 1.39
C ILE A 290 -27.56 31.34 1.04
N LYS A 291 -28.62 30.63 0.62
CA LYS A 291 -29.91 31.19 0.20
C LYS A 291 -31.06 30.25 0.60
N THR A 292 -32.29 30.77 0.56
CA THR A 292 -33.51 29.98 0.71
C THR A 292 -34.65 30.54 -0.15
N ASP A 293 -35.49 29.65 -0.70
CA ASP A 293 -36.80 29.95 -1.28
C ASP A 293 -37.81 28.92 -0.74
N LYS A 294 -38.77 29.37 0.08
CA LYS A 294 -39.74 28.52 0.78
C LYS A 294 -39.04 27.40 1.56
N ASN A 295 -39.21 26.14 1.17
CA ASN A 295 -38.61 24.96 1.78
C ASN A 295 -37.34 24.47 1.05
N GLU A 296 -36.74 25.30 0.18
CA GLU A 296 -35.40 25.09 -0.34
C GLU A 296 -34.37 25.83 0.52
N VAL A 297 -33.25 25.16 0.81
CA VAL A 297 -31.98 25.81 1.17
C VAL A 297 -30.98 25.51 0.07
N SER A 298 -30.30 26.54 -0.46
CA SER A 298 -29.20 26.36 -1.41
C SER A 298 -27.91 27.00 -0.92
N VAL A 299 -26.81 26.26 -1.04
CA VAL A 299 -25.45 26.69 -0.70
C VAL A 299 -24.62 26.60 -1.97
N SER A 300 -23.78 27.61 -2.24
CA SER A 300 -22.93 27.62 -3.44
C SER A 300 -21.61 28.34 -3.21
N ILE A 301 -20.57 27.88 -3.90
CA ILE A 301 -19.24 28.49 -3.95
C ILE A 301 -18.67 28.29 -5.36
N SER A 302 -17.94 29.29 -5.87
CA SER A 302 -17.33 29.28 -7.21
C SER A 302 -15.87 29.74 -7.11
N PRO A 303 -14.96 28.91 -6.56
CA PRO A 303 -13.53 29.17 -6.54
C PRO A 303 -12.85 28.73 -7.84
N THR A 304 -11.61 29.17 -8.07
CA THR A 304 -10.72 28.52 -9.06
C THR A 304 -10.17 27.22 -8.51
N LEU A 305 -9.57 26.40 -9.38
CA LEU A 305 -8.83 25.22 -8.93
C LEU A 305 -7.67 25.61 -7.99
N ASP A 306 -6.84 26.57 -8.39
CA ASP A 306 -5.68 27.06 -7.63
C ASP A 306 -6.03 27.46 -6.18
N GLU A 307 -7.22 28.06 -5.97
CA GLU A 307 -7.74 28.42 -4.65
C GLU A 307 -8.15 27.19 -3.81
N LEU A 308 -8.75 26.18 -4.44
CA LEU A 308 -9.08 24.90 -3.79
C LEU A 308 -7.83 24.12 -3.40
N GLU A 309 -6.76 24.19 -4.21
CA GLU A 309 -5.50 23.51 -3.90
C GLU A 309 -4.76 24.24 -2.77
N THR A 310 -4.62 25.57 -2.86
CA THR A 310 -3.99 26.37 -1.79
C THR A 310 -4.69 26.18 -0.43
N ALA A 311 -6.03 26.16 -0.41
CA ALA A 311 -6.80 25.97 0.81
C ALA A 311 -6.80 24.53 1.33
N TYR A 312 -6.68 23.54 0.44
CA TYR A 312 -6.44 22.15 0.84
C TYR A 312 -5.08 22.04 1.54
N ASP A 313 -4.02 22.55 0.90
CA ASP A 313 -2.67 22.52 1.47
C ASP A 313 -2.61 23.29 2.80
N GLU A 314 -3.24 24.46 2.90
CA GLU A 314 -3.31 25.24 4.15
C GLU A 314 -4.00 24.45 5.28
N LEU A 315 -5.15 23.81 5.02
CA LEU A 315 -5.89 23.02 6.01
C LEU A 315 -5.10 21.79 6.49
N PHE A 316 -4.45 21.08 5.57
CA PHE A 316 -3.77 19.82 5.87
C PHE A 316 -2.30 20.00 6.30
N THR A 317 -1.72 21.20 6.20
CA THR A 317 -0.39 21.51 6.75
C THR A 317 -0.41 22.28 8.08
N ASN A 318 -1.39 23.16 8.34
CA ASN A 318 -1.34 24.06 9.51
C ASN A 318 -2.14 23.59 10.75
N VAL A 319 -2.88 22.48 10.66
CA VAL A 319 -3.71 21.96 11.76
C VAL A 319 -3.04 20.80 12.51
N GLY A 320 -1.95 20.25 11.95
CA GLY A 320 -1.18 19.18 12.59
C GLY A 320 -0.07 19.68 13.54
N ILE A 321 0.61 18.74 14.17
CA ILE A 321 1.80 18.94 15.02
C ILE A 321 2.84 19.81 14.28
N THR A 322 3.10 21.02 14.78
CA THR A 322 4.02 22.02 14.16
C THR A 322 5.39 22.13 14.84
N GLY A 323 5.59 21.44 15.96
CA GLY A 323 6.90 21.41 16.63
C GLY A 323 7.92 20.56 15.87
N SER A 324 9.20 20.83 16.06
CA SER A 324 10.25 19.86 15.76
C SER A 324 10.32 18.83 16.89
N GLY A 325 10.44 17.55 16.55
CA GLY A 325 10.49 16.46 17.53
C GLY A 325 10.19 15.07 16.96
N TRP A 326 10.12 14.12 17.89
CA TRP A 326 9.77 12.72 17.64
C TRP A 326 8.37 12.45 18.21
N TYR A 327 7.48 11.89 17.39
CA TYR A 327 6.06 11.76 17.71
C TYR A 327 5.62 10.30 17.64
N THR A 328 5.48 9.64 18.80
CA THR A 328 4.84 8.33 18.92
C THR A 328 3.36 8.48 18.63
N CYS A 329 2.93 8.11 17.43
CA CYS A 329 1.57 8.33 16.97
C CYS A 329 0.54 7.38 17.61
N ASN A 330 0.95 6.24 18.17
CA ASN A 330 0.04 5.28 18.81
C ASN A 330 -0.80 5.91 19.95
N ASP A 331 -0.23 6.87 20.68
CA ASP A 331 -0.88 7.54 21.82
C ASP A 331 -1.51 8.90 21.44
N VAL A 332 -1.47 9.30 20.16
CA VAL A 332 -1.72 10.68 19.71
C VAL A 332 -2.74 10.74 18.58
N SER A 333 -4.00 10.97 18.92
CA SER A 333 -5.14 11.10 17.99
C SER A 333 -5.28 12.49 17.35
N SER A 334 -4.16 13.15 17.04
CA SER A 334 -4.15 14.49 16.41
C SER A 334 -3.24 14.51 15.19
N SER A 335 -3.65 15.22 14.14
CA SER A 335 -2.90 15.35 12.89
C SER A 335 -1.41 15.67 13.08
N PRO A 336 -0.51 15.06 12.28
CA PRO A 336 -0.76 14.04 11.25
C PRO A 336 -0.84 12.60 11.80
N CYS A 337 -0.75 12.40 13.12
CA CYS A 337 -0.70 11.05 13.70
C CYS A 337 -2.01 10.26 13.54
N ASP A 338 -3.17 10.91 13.55
CA ASP A 338 -4.46 10.28 13.25
C ASP A 338 -4.50 9.69 11.82
N ALA A 339 -3.96 10.42 10.84
CA ALA A 339 -3.83 9.98 9.46
C ALA A 339 -2.83 8.83 9.31
N TYR A 340 -1.71 8.84 10.04
CA TYR A 340 -0.76 7.72 10.03
C TYR A 340 -1.32 6.48 10.74
N GLN A 341 -1.98 6.64 11.89
CA GLN A 341 -2.72 5.54 12.54
C GLN A 341 -3.72 4.93 11.55
N GLY A 342 -4.59 5.76 10.95
CA GLY A 342 -5.69 5.33 10.09
C GLY A 342 -5.28 4.62 8.79
N VAL A 343 -4.01 4.66 8.37
CA VAL A 343 -3.55 3.95 7.16
C VAL A 343 -2.46 2.89 7.39
N TYR A 344 -1.73 2.93 8.52
CA TYR A 344 -0.70 1.93 8.84
C TYR A 344 -1.13 0.92 9.93
N CYS A 345 -2.05 1.25 10.84
CA CYS A 345 -2.35 0.39 12.00
C CYS A 345 -2.75 -1.04 11.61
N ASP A 346 -3.66 -1.18 10.65
CA ASP A 346 -4.18 -2.48 10.20
C ASP A 346 -3.24 -3.22 9.23
N LYS A 347 -2.05 -2.65 8.96
CA LYS A 347 -1.04 -3.19 8.03
C LYS A 347 0.07 -3.96 8.75
N PHE A 348 0.26 -3.76 10.06
CA PHE A 348 1.12 -4.61 10.88
C PHE A 348 0.46 -5.99 11.08
N ASN A 349 0.81 -6.96 10.24
CA ASN A 349 0.22 -8.30 10.28
C ASN A 349 1.28 -9.41 10.37
N PRO A 350 1.96 -9.56 11.52
CA PRO A 350 2.89 -10.67 11.78
C PRO A 350 2.23 -12.05 11.86
N MET A 351 0.89 -12.12 11.88
CA MET A 351 0.14 -13.37 11.99
C MET A 351 -0.27 -13.94 10.63
N ASP A 352 -0.17 -13.17 9.54
CA ASP A 352 -0.44 -13.65 8.19
C ASP A 352 0.51 -14.80 7.80
N ILE A 353 -0.06 -15.84 7.19
CA ILE A 353 0.69 -17.07 6.88
C ILE A 353 1.82 -16.86 5.86
N ASN A 354 1.65 -15.92 4.93
CA ASN A 354 2.64 -15.59 3.91
C ASN A 354 3.81 -14.83 4.53
N VAL A 355 3.53 -13.89 5.45
CA VAL A 355 4.56 -13.18 6.24
C VAL A 355 5.37 -14.16 7.07
N ARG A 356 4.69 -15.09 7.77
CA ARG A 356 5.34 -16.11 8.60
C ARG A 356 6.15 -17.10 7.76
N GLN A 357 5.69 -17.45 6.56
CA GLN A 357 6.43 -18.28 5.62
C GLN A 357 7.68 -17.56 5.09
N ALA A 358 7.55 -16.31 4.61
CA ALA A 358 8.66 -15.52 4.11
C ALA A 358 9.71 -15.25 5.20
N ALA A 359 9.27 -14.95 6.43
CA ALA A 359 10.16 -14.78 7.56
C ALA A 359 10.90 -16.08 7.91
N ALA A 360 10.20 -17.23 7.93
CA ALA A 360 10.81 -18.54 8.16
C ALA A 360 11.79 -18.98 7.04
N GLU A 361 11.53 -18.58 5.80
CA GLU A 361 12.43 -18.77 4.66
C GLU A 361 13.69 -17.91 4.80
N ALA A 362 13.54 -16.63 5.12
CA ALA A 362 14.64 -15.70 5.37
C ALA A 362 15.60 -16.24 6.46
N ILE A 363 15.05 -16.58 7.63
CA ILE A 363 15.85 -17.03 8.79
C ILE A 363 16.31 -18.49 8.71
N SER A 364 16.12 -19.17 7.58
CA SER A 364 16.42 -20.61 7.43
C SER A 364 17.89 -20.98 7.67
N LYS A 365 18.81 -20.02 7.56
CA LYS A 365 20.23 -20.16 7.90
C LYS A 365 20.48 -20.15 9.41
N HIS A 366 19.64 -19.45 10.16
CA HIS A 366 19.77 -19.20 11.61
C HIS A 366 18.52 -19.63 12.39
N PRO A 367 18.11 -20.92 12.36
CA PRO A 367 16.91 -21.39 13.04
C PRO A 367 17.08 -21.38 14.58
N GLY A 368 16.02 -21.03 15.30
CA GLY A 368 15.98 -21.07 16.76
C GLY A 368 15.34 -19.82 17.38
N SER A 369 15.79 -19.47 18.58
CA SER A 369 15.37 -18.26 19.30
C SER A 369 15.62 -16.98 18.50
N TYR A 370 14.77 -15.96 18.73
CA TYR A 370 14.94 -14.64 18.16
C TYR A 370 16.35 -14.10 18.40
N SER A 371 17.13 -13.87 17.33
CA SER A 371 18.55 -13.54 17.41
C SER A 371 18.98 -12.52 16.36
N ALA A 372 20.11 -11.85 16.59
CA ALA A 372 20.51 -10.73 15.76
C ALA A 372 20.86 -11.13 14.31
N ASN A 373 21.38 -12.34 14.07
CA ASN A 373 21.63 -12.82 12.72
C ASN A 373 20.34 -12.95 11.89
N GLN A 374 19.22 -13.32 12.52
CA GLN A 374 17.91 -13.45 11.87
C GLN A 374 17.38 -12.09 11.37
N ILE A 375 17.73 -11.00 12.06
CA ILE A 375 17.41 -9.64 11.63
C ILE A 375 18.18 -9.30 10.34
N LEU A 376 19.47 -9.68 10.26
CA LEU A 376 20.29 -9.48 9.05
C LEU A 376 19.76 -10.34 7.88
N ASP A 377 19.35 -11.59 8.15
CA ASP A 377 18.71 -12.48 7.18
C ASP A 377 17.39 -11.92 6.62
N ILE A 378 16.54 -11.32 7.47
CA ILE A 378 15.28 -10.69 7.02
C ILE A 378 15.56 -9.48 6.11
N TYR A 379 16.54 -8.64 6.46
CA TYR A 379 16.95 -7.52 5.61
C TYR A 379 17.46 -8.01 4.25
N ASP A 380 18.38 -8.98 4.25
CA ASP A 380 18.90 -9.63 3.04
C ASP A 380 17.76 -10.17 2.17
N TRP A 381 16.84 -10.93 2.78
CA TRP A 381 15.75 -11.57 2.05
C TRP A 381 14.81 -10.54 1.41
N VAL A 382 14.42 -9.48 2.13
CA VAL A 382 13.57 -8.42 1.57
C VAL A 382 14.29 -7.65 0.46
N HIS A 383 15.55 -7.26 0.66
CA HIS A 383 16.35 -6.56 -0.36
C HIS A 383 16.57 -7.41 -1.63
N GLN A 384 16.64 -8.73 -1.51
CA GLN A 384 16.86 -9.65 -2.63
C GLN A 384 15.56 -10.10 -3.33
N ASN A 385 14.41 -10.10 -2.63
CA ASN A 385 13.14 -10.63 -3.16
C ASN A 385 12.07 -9.57 -3.47
N ILE A 386 12.17 -8.35 -2.93
CA ILE A 386 11.17 -7.29 -3.11
C ILE A 386 11.77 -6.13 -3.91
N ILE A 387 11.27 -5.93 -5.12
CA ILE A 387 11.72 -4.87 -6.02
C ILE A 387 11.20 -3.51 -5.52
N TYR A 388 12.09 -2.52 -5.39
CA TYR A 388 11.64 -1.15 -5.13
C TYR A 388 10.84 -0.61 -6.32
N GLN A 389 9.55 -0.38 -6.10
CA GLN A 389 8.64 0.21 -7.07
C GLN A 389 8.18 1.57 -6.54
N ASN A 390 8.54 2.65 -7.24
CA ASN A 390 8.13 4.00 -6.87
C ASN A 390 6.65 4.22 -7.16
N VAL A 391 5.77 3.93 -6.18
CA VAL A 391 4.34 4.30 -6.23
C VAL A 391 4.23 5.80 -5.91
N PRO A 392 3.78 6.68 -6.83
CA PRO A 392 3.87 8.13 -6.66
C PRO A 392 2.72 8.68 -5.78
N VAL A 393 2.65 8.18 -4.55
CA VAL A 393 1.67 8.51 -3.51
C VAL A 393 2.39 8.79 -2.20
N ASN A 394 1.96 9.85 -1.50
CA ASN A 394 2.63 10.40 -0.32
C ASN A 394 2.58 9.44 0.90
N LEU A 395 3.27 9.81 1.98
CA LEU A 395 3.38 8.99 3.18
C LEU A 395 2.06 8.78 3.94
N THR A 396 1.03 9.61 3.70
CA THR A 396 -0.33 9.43 4.24
C THR A 396 -1.25 8.59 3.33
N TYR A 397 -0.72 8.03 2.24
CA TYR A 397 -1.41 7.00 1.47
C TYR A 397 -1.18 5.61 2.07
N GLU A 398 -2.20 4.76 1.97
CA GLU A 398 -2.23 3.41 2.50
C GLU A 398 -1.14 2.51 1.86
N PRO A 399 -0.20 1.95 2.65
CA PRO A 399 0.72 0.96 2.12
C PRO A 399 -0.01 -0.37 1.83
N TYR A 400 0.52 -1.09 0.83
CA TYR A 400 0.15 -2.49 0.58
C TYR A 400 0.20 -3.32 1.86
N SER A 401 -0.68 -4.30 1.96
CA SER A 401 -0.57 -5.29 3.03
C SER A 401 0.75 -6.09 2.89
N PRO A 402 1.36 -6.60 3.97
CA PRO A 402 2.56 -7.43 3.88
C PRO A 402 2.40 -8.60 2.90
N ARG A 403 1.21 -9.22 2.87
CA ARG A 403 0.85 -10.30 1.94
C ARG A 403 0.83 -9.84 0.48
N GLU A 404 0.31 -8.66 0.21
CA GLU A 404 0.25 -8.07 -1.14
C GLU A 404 1.66 -7.77 -1.65
N THR A 405 2.53 -7.12 -0.86
CA THR A 405 3.95 -6.91 -1.18
C THR A 405 4.69 -8.23 -1.49
N LEU A 406 4.35 -9.32 -0.78
CA LEU A 406 4.91 -10.66 -1.02
C LEU A 406 4.38 -11.33 -2.30
N LEU A 407 3.14 -11.05 -2.70
CA LEU A 407 2.51 -11.58 -3.92
C LEU A 407 2.96 -10.83 -5.17
N THR A 408 3.05 -9.50 -5.11
CA THR A 408 3.57 -8.65 -6.20
C THR A 408 5.09 -8.78 -6.35
N LYS A 409 5.79 -9.11 -5.26
CA LYS A 409 7.24 -8.97 -5.10
C LYS A 409 7.75 -7.55 -5.37
N SER A 410 6.91 -6.55 -5.13
CA SER A 410 7.25 -5.15 -5.33
C SER A 410 6.57 -4.23 -4.32
N GLY A 411 7.20 -3.08 -4.07
CA GLY A 411 6.64 -2.03 -3.23
C GLY A 411 7.61 -0.88 -3.01
N ASP A 412 7.07 0.25 -2.58
CA ASP A 412 7.81 1.45 -2.19
C ASP A 412 8.38 1.35 -0.77
N CYS A 413 8.88 2.47 -0.25
CA CYS A 413 9.47 2.56 1.09
C CYS A 413 8.49 2.19 2.21
N LYS A 414 7.24 2.66 2.18
CA LYS A 414 6.23 2.32 3.19
C LYS A 414 5.74 0.86 3.06
N ASN A 415 5.68 0.31 1.84
CA ASN A 415 5.34 -1.10 1.63
C ASN A 415 6.43 -2.03 2.21
N GLN A 416 7.71 -1.71 1.98
CA GLN A 416 8.84 -2.48 2.51
C GLN A 416 8.98 -2.32 4.03
N ALA A 417 8.75 -1.12 4.58
CA ALA A 417 8.71 -0.88 6.03
C ALA A 417 7.65 -1.75 6.74
N VAL A 418 6.43 -1.78 6.20
CA VAL A 418 5.31 -2.60 6.69
C VAL A 418 5.63 -4.09 6.64
N LEU A 419 6.25 -4.57 5.57
CA LEU A 419 6.66 -5.96 5.43
C LEU A 419 7.77 -6.33 6.43
N ILE A 420 8.85 -5.56 6.52
CA ILE A 420 9.97 -5.83 7.43
C ILE A 420 9.50 -5.82 8.88
N ALA A 421 8.73 -4.82 9.31
CA ALA A 421 8.20 -4.77 10.67
C ALA A 421 7.34 -6.01 10.99
N SER A 422 6.48 -6.42 10.06
CA SER A 422 5.65 -7.62 10.21
C SER A 422 6.48 -8.92 10.25
N MET A 423 7.57 -9.03 9.47
CA MET A 423 8.47 -10.19 9.49
C MET A 423 9.30 -10.27 10.78
N ILE A 424 9.76 -9.13 11.32
CA ILE A 424 10.50 -9.05 12.58
C ILE A 424 9.60 -9.42 13.77
N GLU A 425 8.36 -8.91 13.82
CA GLU A 425 7.37 -9.31 14.84
C GLU A 425 6.97 -10.79 14.70
N ALA A 426 6.88 -11.33 13.46
CA ALA A 426 6.56 -12.73 13.20
C ALA A 426 7.61 -13.73 13.73
N ILE A 427 8.88 -13.33 13.84
CA ILE A 427 9.94 -14.13 14.49
C ILE A 427 10.11 -13.82 15.99
N GLY A 428 9.23 -12.98 16.56
CA GLY A 428 9.17 -12.69 17.99
C GLY A 428 9.94 -11.45 18.45
N GLY A 429 10.42 -10.62 17.52
CA GLY A 429 11.05 -9.34 17.83
C GLY A 429 10.06 -8.23 18.18
N SER A 430 10.56 -7.00 18.24
CA SER A 430 9.75 -5.78 18.31
C SER A 430 10.23 -4.78 17.28
N ALA A 431 9.31 -4.28 16.47
CA ALA A 431 9.58 -3.35 15.38
C ALA A 431 8.70 -2.09 15.49
N ARG A 432 9.06 -1.08 14.69
CA ARG A 432 8.28 0.14 14.48
C ARG A 432 8.52 0.66 13.06
N ILE A 433 7.64 1.51 12.58
CA ILE A 433 7.82 2.25 11.33
C ILE A 433 8.13 3.71 11.68
N LEU A 434 9.16 4.25 11.05
CA LEU A 434 9.46 5.68 11.02
C LEU A 434 8.89 6.26 9.73
N ILE A 435 8.18 7.38 9.86
CA ILE A 435 7.54 8.11 8.77
C ILE A 435 8.09 9.53 8.80
N ILE A 436 8.75 9.95 7.72
CA ILE A 436 9.56 11.16 7.68
C ILE A 436 9.13 12.05 6.49
N PRO A 437 8.21 13.01 6.70
CA PRO A 437 7.64 13.83 5.62
C PRO A 437 8.67 14.70 4.91
N GLU A 438 9.62 15.28 5.65
CA GLU A 438 10.64 16.19 5.10
C GLU A 438 11.53 15.54 4.04
N CYS A 439 11.84 14.25 4.20
CA CYS A 439 12.55 13.48 3.19
C CYS A 439 11.62 12.65 2.28
N ASN A 440 10.30 12.67 2.52
CA ASN A 440 9.27 11.82 1.90
C ASN A 440 9.72 10.34 1.84
N HIS A 441 10.04 9.78 3.01
CA HIS A 441 10.49 8.39 3.16
C HIS A 441 9.85 7.73 4.38
N ALA A 442 9.77 6.41 4.36
CA ALA A 442 9.40 5.60 5.53
C ALA A 442 10.21 4.30 5.55
N PHE A 443 10.62 3.86 6.74
CA PHE A 443 11.39 2.62 6.91
C PHE A 443 11.08 1.94 8.25
N ALA A 444 11.41 0.66 8.37
CA ALA A 444 11.26 -0.08 9.61
C ALA A 444 12.46 0.14 10.53
N GLU A 445 12.26 0.08 11.84
CA GLU A 445 13.32 -0.11 12.81
C GLU A 445 13.01 -1.30 13.72
N VAL A 446 14.06 -1.97 14.19
CA VAL A 446 13.98 -3.07 15.15
C VAL A 446 14.59 -2.68 16.49
N TYR A 447 13.96 -3.08 17.59
CA TYR A 447 14.52 -2.91 18.92
C TYR A 447 15.66 -3.89 19.15
N ILE A 448 16.85 -3.37 19.48
CA ILE A 448 18.04 -4.20 19.77
C ILE A 448 18.44 -4.18 21.25
N GLY A 449 17.64 -3.62 22.16
CA GLY A 449 17.97 -3.51 23.57
C GLY A 449 18.75 -2.24 23.90
N GLY A 450 19.92 -2.37 24.52
CA GLY A 450 20.75 -1.23 24.96
C GLY A 450 22.23 -1.38 24.61
N ASN A 451 23.07 -0.45 25.07
CA ASN A 451 24.46 -0.25 24.64
C ASN A 451 25.39 -1.48 24.60
N SER A 452 25.16 -2.48 25.46
CA SER A 452 25.89 -3.76 25.45
C SER A 452 25.60 -4.60 24.20
N THR A 453 24.37 -4.52 23.68
CA THR A 453 23.91 -5.23 22.49
C THR A 453 24.32 -4.51 21.20
N THR A 454 24.23 -3.18 21.17
CA THR A 454 24.58 -2.36 20.00
C THR A 454 25.97 -2.67 19.48
N ASN A 455 26.97 -2.75 20.37
CA ASN A 455 28.34 -3.10 19.97
C ASN A 455 28.45 -4.51 19.36
N ARG A 456 27.61 -5.48 19.76
CA ARG A 456 27.58 -6.82 19.14
C ARG A 456 26.90 -6.76 17.77
N PHE A 457 25.76 -6.08 17.68
CA PHE A 457 24.97 -5.94 16.46
C PHE A 457 25.73 -5.20 15.35
N VAL A 458 26.36 -4.07 15.68
CA VAL A 458 27.18 -3.26 14.76
C VAL A 458 28.38 -4.07 14.24
N ASN A 459 29.09 -4.79 15.10
CA ASN A 459 30.22 -5.63 14.66
C ASN A 459 29.79 -6.81 13.76
N ALA A 460 28.61 -7.40 13.97
CA ALA A 460 28.07 -8.41 13.07
C ALA A 460 27.61 -7.82 11.74
N THR A 461 27.00 -6.63 11.75
CA THR A 461 26.63 -5.88 10.54
C THR A 461 27.86 -5.59 9.66
N PHE A 462 28.95 -5.07 10.24
CA PHE A 462 30.21 -4.89 9.52
C PHE A 462 30.79 -6.20 8.97
N ALA A 463 30.63 -7.32 9.70
CA ALA A 463 31.13 -8.62 9.28
C ALA A 463 30.31 -9.28 8.15
N HIS A 464 28.98 -9.11 8.18
CA HIS A 464 28.04 -9.68 7.21
C HIS A 464 28.12 -8.95 5.86
N TYR A 465 28.10 -7.61 5.89
CA TYR A 465 28.05 -6.80 4.67
C TYR A 465 29.44 -6.43 4.12
N SER A 466 30.49 -6.43 4.95
CA SER A 466 31.90 -6.15 4.61
C SER A 466 32.24 -4.76 4.03
N THR A 467 31.26 -4.03 3.50
CA THR A 467 31.42 -2.74 2.80
C THR A 467 30.66 -1.58 3.46
N ALA A 468 30.08 -1.77 4.66
CA ALA A 468 29.44 -0.70 5.41
C ALA A 468 30.51 0.28 5.97
N PRO A 469 30.55 1.56 5.57
CA PRO A 469 31.49 2.54 6.13
C PRO A 469 31.07 3.10 7.49
N GLU A 470 29.76 3.24 7.73
CA GLU A 470 29.17 3.87 8.91
C GLU A 470 27.84 3.18 9.22
N VAL A 471 27.45 3.12 10.49
CA VAL A 471 26.24 2.42 10.94
C VAL A 471 25.56 3.29 11.98
N HIS A 472 24.31 3.68 11.72
CA HIS A 472 23.53 4.57 12.56
C HIS A 472 22.46 3.78 13.34
N TRP A 473 22.00 4.34 14.45
CA TRP A 473 20.89 3.85 15.26
C TRP A 473 20.24 5.03 15.99
N HIS A 474 18.97 4.90 16.36
CA HIS A 474 18.28 5.88 17.18
C HIS A 474 18.19 5.41 18.64
N THR A 475 18.36 6.34 19.59
CA THR A 475 18.04 6.10 20.99
C THR A 475 16.63 6.60 21.30
N SER A 476 15.90 5.89 22.17
CA SER A 476 14.76 6.43 22.89
C SER A 476 15.02 6.43 24.39
N LYS A 477 14.34 7.36 25.09
CA LYS A 477 14.09 7.29 26.54
C LYS A 477 15.36 7.13 27.40
N ASN A 478 16.03 8.26 27.64
CA ASN A 478 17.24 8.37 28.46
C ASN A 478 18.42 7.51 27.94
N ASP A 479 18.52 7.32 26.63
CA ASP A 479 19.57 6.54 25.95
C ASP A 479 19.69 5.08 26.42
N THR A 480 18.58 4.49 26.86
CA THR A 480 18.51 3.09 27.31
C THR A 480 17.88 2.13 26.31
N GLU A 481 16.96 2.63 25.47
CA GLU A 481 16.30 1.86 24.41
C GLU A 481 16.95 2.20 23.06
N ILE A 482 17.41 1.19 22.31
CA ILE A 482 18.12 1.38 21.04
C ILE A 482 17.39 0.69 19.89
N TRP A 483 17.13 1.47 18.85
CA TRP A 483 16.38 1.09 17.66
C TRP A 483 17.30 1.16 16.44
N PHE A 484 17.27 0.10 15.64
CA PHE A 484 18.20 -0.12 14.55
C PHE A 484 17.46 -0.05 13.19
N PRO A 485 17.84 0.88 12.30
CA PRO A 485 17.25 1.04 10.97
C PRO A 485 17.31 -0.21 10.10
N LEU A 486 16.18 -0.56 9.49
CA LEU A 486 16.01 -1.62 8.50
C LEU A 486 15.34 -1.03 7.25
N ASP A 487 16.11 -0.22 6.51
CA ASP A 487 15.68 0.40 5.27
C ASP A 487 16.29 -0.30 4.05
N THR A 488 15.52 -1.14 3.36
CA THR A 488 15.89 -1.79 2.10
C THR A 488 15.60 -0.95 0.85
N ALA A 489 14.90 0.18 1.02
CA ALA A 489 14.44 1.05 -0.06
C ALA A 489 15.36 2.26 -0.28
N GLY A 490 15.99 2.77 0.78
CA GLY A 490 16.95 3.87 0.76
C GLY A 490 18.32 3.54 1.37
N GLY A 491 18.51 2.35 1.95
CA GLY A 491 19.77 1.86 2.49
C GLY A 491 20.34 0.67 1.71
N SER A 492 21.63 0.38 1.91
CA SER A 492 22.32 -0.80 1.33
C SER A 492 22.67 -1.89 2.36
N TYR A 493 22.42 -1.65 3.63
CA TYR A 493 22.64 -2.57 4.76
C TYR A 493 21.88 -2.05 6.00
N PRO A 494 21.59 -2.89 7.02
CA PRO A 494 21.01 -2.48 8.28
C PRO A 494 21.79 -1.34 8.96
N GLY A 495 21.08 -0.33 9.47
CA GLY A 495 21.68 0.87 10.07
C GLY A 495 22.05 1.96 9.06
N ASN A 496 21.61 1.86 7.81
CA ASN A 496 21.79 2.86 6.76
C ASN A 496 20.44 3.23 6.10
N THR A 497 20.31 4.48 5.64
CA THR A 497 19.16 5.04 4.92
C THR A 497 19.63 6.26 4.11
N ILE A 498 18.70 6.97 3.47
CA ILE A 498 18.95 8.20 2.71
C ILE A 498 19.46 9.30 3.65
N GLU A 499 20.63 9.87 3.36
CA GLU A 499 21.32 10.88 4.21
C GLU A 499 20.42 12.02 4.72
N LYS A 500 19.55 12.54 3.84
CA LYS A 500 18.58 13.61 4.17
C LYS A 500 17.53 13.26 5.23
N CYS A 501 17.38 11.97 5.59
CA CYS A 501 16.41 11.53 6.59
C CYS A 501 16.99 11.50 8.03
N TRP A 502 18.30 11.64 8.23
CA TRP A 502 18.90 11.64 9.58
C TRP A 502 18.70 12.95 10.36
N ASN A 503 18.72 14.09 9.67
CA ASN A 503 18.74 15.43 10.27
C ASN A 503 17.45 16.21 9.96
N VAL A 504 16.31 15.52 10.12
CA VAL A 504 14.96 16.08 9.92
C VAL A 504 14.43 16.73 11.19
N SER A 505 13.55 17.70 11.04
CA SER A 505 12.91 18.38 12.18
C SER A 505 11.74 17.57 12.77
N GLN A 506 11.05 16.76 11.95
CA GLN A 506 9.93 15.90 12.38
C GLN A 506 10.12 14.43 11.98
N THR A 507 10.00 13.54 12.98
CA THR A 507 9.91 12.09 12.79
C THR A 507 8.64 11.56 13.47
N PHE A 508 7.79 10.89 12.71
CA PHE A 508 6.60 10.22 13.24
C PHE A 508 6.87 8.72 13.38
N VAL A 509 6.49 8.14 14.51
CA VAL A 509 6.80 6.76 14.88
C VAL A 509 5.52 6.01 15.14
N LEU A 510 5.35 4.85 14.50
CA LEU A 510 4.22 3.97 14.72
C LEU A 510 4.67 2.54 15.03
N TYR A 511 4.16 1.99 16.12
CA TYR A 511 4.23 0.57 16.50
C TYR A 511 2.96 -0.15 16.01
N ASN A 512 2.98 -1.48 15.96
CA ASN A 512 1.77 -2.28 15.72
C ASN A 512 0.66 -1.90 16.72
N CYS A 513 -0.41 -1.29 16.20
CA CYS A 513 -1.46 -0.69 17.03
C CYS A 513 -2.30 -1.70 17.83
N ASN A 514 -2.16 -3.00 17.53
CA ASN A 514 -2.81 -4.08 18.28
C ASN A 514 -2.01 -4.52 19.52
N LEU A 515 -0.75 -4.08 19.68
CA LEU A 515 0.14 -4.46 20.79
C LEU A 515 -0.12 -3.63 22.06
N ASN A 516 -1.26 -3.86 22.72
CA ASN A 516 -1.52 -3.29 24.04
C ASN A 516 -0.58 -3.89 25.11
N GLY A 517 0.33 -3.07 25.64
CA GLY A 517 1.08 -3.34 26.87
C GLY A 517 2.21 -4.38 26.76
N TRP A 518 2.85 -4.52 25.60
CA TRP A 518 3.98 -5.46 25.42
C TRP A 518 5.31 -4.90 25.94
N GLU A 519 6.15 -5.79 26.47
CA GLU A 519 7.57 -5.54 26.75
C GLU A 519 8.40 -5.69 25.46
N TRP A 520 9.30 -4.74 25.19
CA TRP A 520 10.10 -4.74 23.96
C TRP A 520 11.09 -5.92 23.92
N LYS A 521 11.02 -6.73 22.86
CA LYS A 521 11.84 -7.93 22.70
C LYS A 521 13.09 -7.63 21.88
N ALA A 522 14.21 -7.53 22.58
CA ALA A 522 15.54 -7.47 21.99
C ALA A 522 15.98 -8.88 21.49
N PRO A 523 16.83 -8.97 20.46
CA PRO A 523 17.37 -10.25 20.01
C PRO A 523 18.31 -10.85 21.04
N ASP A 524 18.36 -12.19 21.08
CA ASP A 524 19.49 -12.89 21.67
C ASP A 524 20.76 -12.55 20.86
N VAL A 525 21.76 -12.05 21.60
CA VAL A 525 23.11 -11.77 21.10
C VAL A 525 24.17 -12.53 21.88
N THR A 526 23.78 -13.52 22.67
CA THR A 526 24.70 -14.48 23.32
C THR A 526 25.35 -15.44 22.33
N TRP A 527 24.91 -15.46 21.08
CA TRP A 527 25.63 -16.06 19.95
C TRP A 527 25.45 -15.18 18.70
N MET A 528 26.56 -14.82 18.07
CA MET A 528 26.63 -14.02 16.84
C MET A 528 27.40 -14.78 15.77
N GLU A 529 26.96 -14.74 14.50
CA GLU A 529 27.76 -15.15 13.34
C GLU A 529 28.44 -13.91 12.74
N TYR A 530 29.64 -14.10 12.17
CA TYR A 530 30.46 -13.09 11.54
C TYR A 530 30.99 -13.66 10.22
N GLY A 531 30.54 -13.10 9.09
CA GLY A 531 30.87 -13.56 7.75
C GLY A 531 29.61 -13.88 6.94
N PRO A 532 29.68 -14.71 5.87
CA PRO A 532 30.86 -15.46 5.43
C PRO A 532 31.95 -14.58 4.79
N PHE A 533 33.17 -14.63 5.33
CA PHE A 533 34.34 -13.99 4.75
C PHE A 533 34.99 -14.88 3.68
N LYS A 534 35.08 -14.40 2.44
CA LYS A 534 35.85 -15.09 1.39
C LYS A 534 37.36 -14.87 1.61
N LEU A 535 38.02 -15.82 2.28
CA LEU A 535 39.45 -15.77 2.58
C LEU A 535 40.35 -16.14 1.40
N TYR A 536 39.87 -17.00 0.50
CA TYR A 536 40.56 -17.35 -0.73
C TYR A 536 39.58 -17.60 -1.87
N ASP A 537 39.96 -17.19 -3.07
CA ASP A 537 39.23 -17.49 -4.30
C ASP A 537 40.16 -17.27 -5.51
N LYS A 538 40.93 -18.29 -5.88
CA LYS A 538 41.90 -18.20 -6.99
C LYS A 538 42.03 -19.49 -7.79
N ASN A 539 42.48 -19.31 -9.03
CA ASN A 539 42.96 -20.38 -9.89
C ASN A 539 44.48 -20.49 -9.74
N GLU A 540 45.01 -21.70 -9.53
CA GLU A 540 46.44 -21.97 -9.44
C GLU A 540 46.84 -23.17 -10.31
N VAL A 541 48.12 -23.21 -10.74
CA VAL A 541 48.70 -24.32 -11.49
C VAL A 541 49.67 -25.07 -10.59
N ILE A 542 49.38 -26.35 -10.34
CA ILE A 542 50.22 -27.24 -9.55
C ILE A 542 50.98 -28.16 -10.51
N GLU A 543 52.31 -28.07 -10.51
CA GLU A 543 53.20 -28.91 -11.32
C GLU A 543 53.15 -30.40 -10.91
N PRO A 544 53.53 -31.35 -11.79
CA PRO A 544 53.48 -32.78 -11.51
C PRO A 544 54.18 -33.17 -10.20
N ASN A 545 53.53 -33.99 -9.37
CA ASN A 545 54.01 -34.39 -8.03
C ASN A 545 54.40 -33.25 -7.06
N THR A 546 53.98 -32.00 -7.33
CA THR A 546 54.17 -30.88 -6.40
C THR A 546 52.96 -30.65 -5.49
N TRP A 547 53.19 -29.86 -4.44
CA TRP A 547 52.23 -29.56 -3.38
C TRP A 547 52.17 -28.04 -3.19
N ILE A 548 50.98 -27.51 -3.01
CA ILE A 548 50.73 -26.15 -2.50
C ILE A 548 50.09 -26.24 -1.12
N TYR A 549 50.21 -25.17 -0.33
CA TYR A 549 49.53 -25.09 0.96
C TYR A 549 49.16 -23.66 1.35
N PHE A 550 48.09 -23.53 2.12
CA PHE A 550 47.58 -22.26 2.65
C PHE A 550 47.42 -22.37 4.17
N THR A 551 48.01 -21.45 4.93
CA THR A 551 47.92 -21.43 6.40
C THR A 551 46.83 -20.46 6.87
N TYR A 552 45.90 -20.93 7.68
CA TYR A 552 44.81 -20.15 8.28
C TYR A 552 44.81 -20.25 9.82
N SER A 553 44.08 -19.35 10.48
CA SER A 553 43.96 -19.30 11.95
C SER A 553 42.72 -18.53 12.41
N VAL A 554 41.95 -19.12 13.33
CA VAL A 554 40.93 -18.39 14.10
C VAL A 554 41.63 -17.31 14.94
N ASN A 555 41.17 -16.06 14.84
CA ASN A 555 41.58 -15.03 15.78
C ASN A 555 40.76 -15.14 17.07
N THR A 556 41.26 -15.89 18.05
CA THR A 556 40.53 -16.17 19.30
C THR A 556 40.38 -14.98 20.25
N THR A 557 40.97 -13.81 19.94
CA THR A 557 40.62 -12.56 20.62
C THR A 557 39.29 -11.99 20.11
N LYS A 558 38.91 -12.33 18.87
CA LYS A 558 37.67 -11.90 18.20
C LYS A 558 36.56 -12.93 18.27
N TYR A 559 36.86 -14.22 18.10
CA TYR A 559 35.87 -15.29 17.90
C TYR A 559 36.17 -16.51 18.77
N ASP A 560 35.15 -17.26 19.20
CA ASP A 560 35.34 -18.50 19.97
C ASP A 560 35.65 -19.69 19.05
N TYR A 561 35.02 -19.72 17.88
CA TYR A 561 35.28 -20.71 16.83
C TYR A 561 34.96 -20.15 15.44
N CYS A 562 35.48 -20.79 14.38
CA CYS A 562 35.05 -20.52 13.01
C CYS A 562 34.83 -21.83 12.23
N VAL A 563 33.92 -21.78 11.27
CA VAL A 563 33.61 -22.83 10.30
C VAL A 563 34.17 -22.41 8.94
N TYR A 564 35.00 -23.26 8.36
CA TYR A 564 35.63 -23.08 7.06
C TYR A 564 34.96 -23.97 6.03
N ASN A 565 34.30 -23.36 5.04
CA ASN A 565 33.81 -24.02 3.84
C ASN A 565 34.94 -23.97 2.80
N ILE A 566 35.51 -25.12 2.47
CA ILE A 566 36.63 -25.28 1.53
C ILE A 566 36.11 -26.02 0.31
N LYS A 567 36.17 -25.38 -0.87
CA LYS A 567 35.80 -25.96 -2.16
C LYS A 567 36.99 -26.01 -3.09
N LEU A 568 37.28 -27.18 -3.66
CA LEU A 568 38.42 -27.43 -4.53
C LEU A 568 37.98 -28.10 -5.83
N THR A 569 38.09 -27.40 -6.96
CA THR A 569 37.65 -27.92 -8.27
C THR A 569 38.82 -27.96 -9.26
N SER A 570 39.18 -29.15 -9.75
CA SER A 570 40.19 -29.33 -10.79
C SER A 570 39.55 -29.38 -12.18
N LYS A 571 40.15 -28.69 -13.15
CA LYS A 571 39.62 -28.63 -14.53
C LYS A 571 40.04 -29.78 -15.43
N ALA A 572 40.95 -30.68 -14.99
CA ALA A 572 41.54 -31.68 -15.89
C ALA A 572 42.11 -32.96 -15.26
N ARG A 573 42.48 -32.97 -13.97
CA ARG A 573 43.27 -34.06 -13.35
C ARG A 573 42.85 -34.32 -11.91
N LEU A 574 43.24 -35.48 -11.38
CA LEU A 574 42.94 -35.86 -10.01
C LEU A 574 43.95 -35.24 -9.02
N PHE A 575 43.50 -34.92 -7.82
CA PHE A 575 44.31 -34.38 -6.74
C PHE A 575 44.10 -35.11 -5.40
N ASP A 576 45.11 -34.98 -4.54
CA ASP A 576 45.07 -35.42 -3.15
C ASP A 576 45.09 -34.17 -2.26
N TRP A 577 44.28 -34.13 -1.20
CA TRP A 577 44.25 -32.96 -0.32
C TRP A 577 44.02 -33.31 1.15
N TYR A 578 44.51 -32.41 2.00
CA TYR A 578 44.64 -32.62 3.44
C TYR A 578 44.32 -31.32 4.18
N VAL A 579 43.63 -31.42 5.32
CA VAL A 579 43.48 -30.33 6.29
C VAL A 579 44.20 -30.77 7.56
N ILE A 580 45.34 -30.17 7.88
CA ILE A 580 46.23 -30.61 8.98
C ILE A 580 46.53 -29.50 9.98
N PRO A 581 46.88 -29.82 11.25
CA PRO A 581 47.47 -28.85 12.16
C PRO A 581 48.78 -28.30 11.57
N ALA A 582 49.00 -26.99 11.62
CA ALA A 582 50.20 -26.37 11.03
C ALA A 582 51.49 -26.73 11.81
N THR A 583 51.35 -27.15 13.07
CA THR A 583 52.43 -27.78 13.87
C THR A 583 52.96 -29.06 13.22
N ASP A 584 52.08 -29.83 12.58
CA ASP A 584 52.40 -31.11 11.93
C ASP A 584 52.92 -30.96 10.50
N TYR A 585 52.98 -29.74 9.95
CA TYR A 585 53.41 -29.51 8.57
C TYR A 585 54.83 -30.00 8.28
N ASN A 586 55.74 -29.89 9.24
CA ASN A 586 57.09 -30.42 9.10
C ASN A 586 57.12 -31.96 9.15
N ASN A 587 56.16 -32.61 9.79
CA ASN A 587 56.06 -34.07 9.80
C ASN A 587 55.51 -34.55 8.45
N PHE A 588 54.40 -33.95 7.98
CA PHE A 588 53.83 -34.14 6.64
C PHE A 588 54.90 -34.00 5.54
N LYS A 589 55.59 -32.86 5.50
CA LYS A 589 56.56 -32.51 4.46
C LYS A 589 57.76 -33.48 4.39
N ASN A 590 58.14 -34.08 5.52
CA ASN A 590 59.26 -35.02 5.59
C ASN A 590 58.84 -36.50 5.47
N GLY A 591 57.54 -36.79 5.28
CA GLY A 591 57.03 -38.16 5.21
C GLY A 591 57.01 -38.89 6.57
N TYR A 592 57.03 -38.16 7.67
CA TYR A 592 56.84 -38.71 9.02
C TYR A 592 55.35 -38.81 9.37
N SER A 593 55.02 -39.47 10.49
CA SER A 593 53.65 -39.53 10.99
C SER A 593 53.14 -38.14 11.38
N TYR A 594 51.95 -37.77 10.90
CA TYR A 594 51.27 -36.49 11.16
C TYR A 594 49.79 -36.72 11.45
N HIS A 595 49.12 -35.78 12.14
CA HIS A 595 47.67 -35.78 12.31
C HIS A 595 46.99 -34.98 11.20
N TYR A 596 45.77 -35.37 10.84
CA TYR A 596 44.91 -34.62 9.92
C TYR A 596 43.51 -34.50 10.51
N TYR A 597 42.87 -33.36 10.28
CA TYR A 597 41.44 -33.17 10.53
C TYR A 597 40.61 -33.80 9.40
N TYR A 598 41.13 -33.73 8.17
CA TYR A 598 40.51 -34.30 6.97
C TYR A 598 41.55 -34.68 5.92
N ARG A 599 41.24 -35.69 5.11
CA ARG A 599 42.05 -36.20 4.00
C ARG A 599 41.15 -36.90 3.00
N GLU A 600 41.23 -36.53 1.73
CA GLU A 600 40.70 -37.30 0.61
C GLU A 600 41.65 -37.26 -0.59
N GLU A 601 41.57 -38.28 -1.44
CA GLU A 601 42.59 -38.59 -2.46
C GLU A 601 41.92 -38.98 -3.79
N GLN A 602 42.61 -38.71 -4.89
CA GLN A 602 42.15 -38.99 -6.26
C GLN A 602 40.83 -38.27 -6.66
N LEU A 603 40.64 -37.03 -6.22
CA LEU A 603 39.42 -36.25 -6.47
C LEU A 603 39.52 -35.34 -7.72
N ALA A 604 38.37 -35.03 -8.34
CA ALA A 604 38.27 -34.01 -9.40
C ALA A 604 37.56 -32.73 -8.94
N ASP A 605 36.57 -32.83 -8.04
CA ASP A 605 35.87 -31.73 -7.38
C ASP A 605 35.47 -32.18 -5.97
N THR A 606 35.45 -31.26 -5.01
CA THR A 606 35.07 -31.56 -3.61
C THR A 606 34.72 -30.30 -2.83
N GLU A 607 33.92 -30.47 -1.78
CA GLU A 607 33.54 -29.40 -0.86
C GLU A 607 33.41 -29.97 0.57
N TYR A 608 34.08 -29.34 1.53
CA TYR A 608 34.13 -29.78 2.92
C TYR A 608 33.97 -28.62 3.90
N ASN A 609 33.25 -28.86 4.99
CA ASN A 609 33.02 -27.89 6.07
C ASN A 609 33.80 -28.31 7.32
N PHE A 610 34.72 -27.47 7.78
CA PHE A 610 35.65 -27.73 8.89
C PHE A 610 35.45 -26.73 10.03
N THR A 611 35.11 -27.19 11.23
CA THR A 611 34.94 -26.34 12.42
C THR A 611 36.20 -26.33 13.28
N MET A 612 36.73 -25.15 13.61
CA MET A 612 37.92 -24.98 14.45
C MET A 612 37.61 -24.10 15.67
N THR A 613 37.83 -24.65 16.88
CA THR A 613 37.34 -24.13 18.17
C THR A 613 38.44 -23.69 19.15
N ASN A 614 39.68 -23.59 18.68
CA ASN A 614 40.86 -23.27 19.50
C ASN A 614 41.89 -22.54 18.60
N PRO A 615 42.90 -21.81 19.14
CA PRO A 615 43.84 -21.02 18.35
C PRO A 615 44.97 -21.86 17.74
N ASP A 616 44.64 -23.00 17.14
CA ASP A 616 45.55 -23.71 16.27
C ASP A 616 45.58 -23.03 14.89
N LYS A 617 46.75 -23.04 14.27
CA LYS A 617 46.87 -22.80 12.84
C LYS A 617 46.62 -24.11 12.13
N PHE A 618 45.90 -24.09 11.00
CA PHE A 618 45.78 -25.24 10.12
C PHE A 618 46.35 -24.92 8.74
N ASN A 619 46.76 -25.96 8.03
CA ASN A 619 47.11 -25.88 6.62
C ASN A 619 46.09 -26.66 5.80
N VAL A 620 45.54 -26.01 4.78
CA VAL A 620 44.96 -26.71 3.63
C VAL A 620 46.12 -27.04 2.70
N ILE A 621 46.33 -28.30 2.39
CA ILE A 621 47.41 -28.78 1.51
C ILE A 621 46.78 -29.49 0.31
N ILE A 622 47.27 -29.20 -0.89
CA ILE A 622 46.78 -29.81 -2.12
C ILE A 622 47.97 -30.29 -2.95
N LYS A 623 47.91 -31.53 -3.41
CA LYS A 623 48.93 -32.19 -4.23
C LYS A 623 48.37 -32.51 -5.61
N ASN A 624 49.13 -32.22 -6.66
CA ASN A 624 48.85 -32.82 -7.97
C ASN A 624 49.26 -34.30 -7.94
N SER A 625 48.28 -35.19 -8.06
CA SER A 625 48.49 -36.65 -8.03
C SER A 625 49.06 -37.21 -9.32
N ASN A 626 49.19 -36.40 -10.36
CA ASN A 626 49.68 -36.83 -11.66
C ASN A 626 51.21 -36.70 -11.77
N ASP A 627 51.87 -37.76 -12.23
CA ASP A 627 53.33 -37.79 -12.41
C ASP A 627 53.82 -36.98 -13.63
N TYR A 628 52.92 -36.59 -14.56
CA TYR A 628 53.31 -36.15 -15.90
C TYR A 628 52.77 -34.77 -16.34
N TYR A 629 51.60 -34.35 -15.84
CA TYR A 629 50.92 -33.14 -16.33
C TYR A 629 50.59 -32.15 -15.20
N PRO A 630 50.85 -30.84 -15.38
CA PRO A 630 50.38 -29.82 -14.45
C PRO A 630 48.85 -29.77 -14.43
N MET A 631 48.31 -29.29 -13.31
CA MET A 631 46.87 -29.25 -13.05
C MET A 631 46.45 -27.84 -12.66
N THR A 632 45.42 -27.30 -13.31
CA THR A 632 44.75 -26.08 -12.82
C THR A 632 43.67 -26.45 -11.82
N ILE A 633 43.78 -25.91 -10.61
CA ILE A 633 42.79 -26.01 -9.55
C ILE A 633 42.15 -24.65 -9.28
N VAL A 634 40.87 -24.66 -8.95
CA VAL A 634 40.12 -23.53 -8.37
C VAL A 634 39.99 -23.80 -6.88
N THR A 635 40.49 -22.90 -6.05
CA THR A 635 40.41 -22.99 -4.59
C THR A 635 39.58 -21.83 -4.07
N THR A 636 38.42 -22.13 -3.49
CA THR A 636 37.58 -21.15 -2.78
C THR A 636 37.49 -21.55 -1.31
N ILE A 637 37.78 -20.62 -0.40
CA ILE A 637 37.75 -20.85 1.05
C ILE A 637 36.97 -19.70 1.71
N ASN A 638 35.85 -20.05 2.33
CA ASN A 638 34.96 -19.12 3.03
C ASN A 638 34.98 -19.42 4.54
N GLU A 639 35.07 -18.39 5.37
CA GLU A 639 35.10 -18.47 6.84
C GLU A 639 33.84 -17.84 7.45
N ARG A 640 33.16 -18.56 8.35
CA ARG A 640 32.10 -18.04 9.21
C ARG A 640 32.56 -18.15 10.65
N CYS A 641 32.72 -17.05 11.35
CA CYS A 641 33.16 -17.03 12.73
C CYS A 641 32.03 -16.79 13.70
N TYR A 642 32.17 -17.28 14.93
CA TYR A 642 31.13 -17.22 15.96
C TYR A 642 31.70 -16.68 17.27
N LYS A 643 30.91 -15.90 18.01
CA LYS A 643 31.29 -15.38 19.33
C LYS A 643 30.11 -15.37 20.31
N LYS A 644 30.43 -15.61 21.58
CA LYS A 644 29.56 -15.53 22.75
C LYS A 644 29.65 -14.21 23.51
#